data_AF-A0A3Q9L0M4-F1
#
_entry.id   AF-A0A3Q9L0M4-F1
#
_cell.length_a   1.000
_cell.length_b   1.000
_cell.length_c   1.000
_cell.angle_alpha   90.00
_cell.angle_beta   90.00
_cell.angle_gamma   90.00
#
_symmetry.space_group_name_H-M   'P 1'
#
loop_
_entity.id
_entity.type
_entity.pdbx_description
1 polymer ?
#
loop_
_entity_poly.entity_id
_entity_poly.type
_entity_poly.pdbx_seq_one_letter_code
_entity_poly.pdbx_strand_id
1 'polypeptide(L)'
;MVSVDLDHRQTHGSQAAPRREPGTLPDWRPAAPEDGTAARAARLTGPVPADRVDAALRALTARHPALRADGVPPPRAHRADAATEQDALRTAEAHAGARWDLTAQPPLRGCLIRLGPDAVLLALAAPRARCDESSMTVLWEEFRTLCAGHDLPEAPAPGPEDAPPATVTDEERRAYWRDRLDLPLPLPRFGIEAPRGTALPASRAAVTFTVRAEVRRAVEELARATATSTDTVLLTAYLATVHRYVQEDHTLVAVPAARPAAPGAVGNLARTVPLLVPVARETRFGELLAAAHTAVEEAGARSGPPLDAILADRRDPSAPALRAEFVPPGPAPALPAPDPAGTRHLPLRTTAAATGISLRLTHAGDAWSAVLEYDRAEATESAARSWAESFATLLAHAAGHPDSRLHALPMLPGDRLDATVAAINSGYETYPELRPVHAAFEETARARPDLTAVESTTGSIGYGALDRRANLLAHRLIAQGLGPERTAGVLVERSVDLIVALLAIWKTGAAMVPLDARMPDRRVEFIASDAKLTTIVTQERFTDRLAAHGVPLTTVPTEGGADAPDVPAVRMDHAAYVYYTSGSTGRPKGVVLDHHTAAVRLEWLGRRYRLGPGDRVVHKTPLIFDVAIWEILGPLAAGATLLPADPDAESDVTHLTELLTAENTVFTHFVPSMLDAYLRHAPAARHPSLRWVQLSGEAVPARLLERFADHFDAECHNLYGQTETSEVAAWEGRAHDGTGHLPLGRQIGVYRLFVLDEALRPVPPGVTGELCVSGVGGLARGYLGRPGTTAERFVPHPYPVRPGERLYRTGDLAAFDEDGVLGYRGRADEQTKIRGCRVETGEVEAVLARGGADCAVVARPDDEGAAELVAYVVGDRAAVERLAAHAEEYLPAYMLPGVYVALDALPLGSSGKLDRRALPAPTARDRAARSTASEPPLTALEERIAELWRAVLRVEEPGRDDNFFSVGGNSLKSLQILNRINAAFHIKFTVRDFFAGPTISQMAATVDRLLREMTAALSDDDAAGLLAELKGDQAR
;
A
#
# COMPACT_ATOMS: atom_id res chain seq x y z
N MET A 1 2.26 -60.34 -23.13
CA MET A 1 3.54 -60.46 -23.84
C MET A 1 4.53 -59.59 -23.10
N VAL A 2 5.51 -60.02 -22.29
CA VAL A 2 6.26 -61.26 -22.03
C VAL A 2 6.82 -61.07 -20.59
N SER A 3 6.30 -61.74 -19.55
CA SER A 3 6.90 -62.86 -18.77
C SER A 3 8.43 -63.05 -18.80
N VAL A 4 9.11 -62.95 -17.64
CA VAL A 4 10.19 -63.86 -17.12
C VAL A 4 10.30 -63.62 -15.59
N ASP A 5 9.70 -64.42 -14.68
CA ASP A 5 10.22 -65.59 -13.90
C ASP A 5 11.64 -65.46 -13.29
N LEU A 6 11.80 -65.31 -11.96
CA LEU A 6 11.85 -66.34 -10.88
C LEU A 6 13.05 -67.32 -10.92
N ASP A 7 13.94 -67.21 -9.92
CA ASP A 7 14.40 -68.24 -8.95
C ASP A 7 15.86 -67.96 -8.46
N HIS A 8 16.22 -67.82 -7.16
CA HIS A 8 16.12 -68.67 -5.96
C HIS A 8 17.47 -69.35 -5.63
N ARG A 9 18.08 -69.03 -4.47
CA ARG A 9 18.53 -70.00 -3.43
C ARG A 9 19.44 -69.41 -2.35
N GLN A 10 19.18 -69.91 -1.14
CA GLN A 10 19.90 -69.74 0.12
C GLN A 10 21.32 -70.33 0.10
N THR A 11 22.23 -69.75 0.89
CA THR A 11 23.21 -70.50 1.70
C THR A 11 23.53 -69.75 3.00
N HIS A 12 23.43 -70.45 4.13
CA HIS A 12 23.95 -70.05 5.43
C HIS A 12 25.47 -70.21 5.48
N GLY A 13 26.16 -69.30 6.19
CA GLY A 13 27.56 -69.52 6.57
C GLY A 13 28.20 -68.37 7.37
N SER A 14 28.41 -68.63 8.66
CA SER A 14 29.55 -68.19 9.48
C SER A 14 29.68 -66.72 9.93
N GLN A 15 29.57 -66.54 11.25
CA GLN A 15 30.01 -65.37 12.00
C GLN A 15 31.52 -65.09 11.81
N ALA A 16 31.85 -63.87 11.41
CA ALA A 16 33.10 -63.21 11.75
C ALA A 16 32.78 -61.73 11.96
N ALA A 17 33.04 -61.22 13.16
CA ALA A 17 32.84 -59.81 13.48
C ALA A 17 33.78 -58.96 12.59
N PRO A 18 33.27 -58.06 11.73
CA PRO A 18 34.14 -57.10 11.08
C PRO A 18 34.53 -56.03 12.10
N ARG A 19 35.83 -55.75 12.17
CA ARG A 19 36.39 -54.60 12.88
C ARG A 19 35.57 -53.36 12.52
N ARG A 20 35.07 -52.64 13.53
CA ARG A 20 34.53 -51.28 13.33
C ARG A 20 35.68 -50.40 12.88
N GLU A 21 35.76 -50.15 11.58
CA GLU A 21 36.33 -48.90 11.09
C GLU A 21 35.46 -47.74 11.63
N PRO A 22 36.04 -46.55 11.89
CA PRO A 22 35.27 -45.36 12.24
C PRO A 22 34.46 -44.92 11.01
N GLY A 23 33.35 -45.62 10.78
CA GLY A 23 32.37 -45.30 9.76
C GLY A 23 31.67 -44.00 10.11
N THR A 24 31.48 -43.19 9.07
CA THR A 24 30.63 -42.01 8.98
C THR A 24 29.38 -42.09 9.87
N LEU A 25 29.06 -40.97 10.52
CA LEU A 25 27.88 -40.80 11.39
C LEU A 25 26.63 -41.45 10.75
N PRO A 26 25.96 -42.40 11.43
CA PRO A 26 24.75 -43.00 10.91
C PRO A 26 23.66 -41.93 10.85
N ASP A 27 22.93 -41.88 9.72
CA ASP A 27 21.85 -40.93 9.36
C ASP A 27 22.25 -39.62 8.64
N TRP A 28 23.47 -39.51 8.10
CA TRP A 28 23.80 -38.40 7.19
C TRP A 28 23.20 -38.62 5.78
N ARG A 29 22.18 -37.83 5.41
CA ARG A 29 21.76 -37.68 4.01
C ARG A 29 22.60 -36.58 3.35
N PRO A 30 23.09 -36.77 2.10
CA PRO A 30 23.66 -35.68 1.33
C PRO A 30 22.59 -34.62 1.10
N ALA A 31 22.89 -33.43 1.59
CA ALA A 31 22.06 -32.24 1.39
C ALA A 31 22.13 -31.80 -0.08
N ALA A 32 21.09 -31.11 -0.57
CA ALA A 32 20.98 -30.76 -1.97
C ALA A 32 22.05 -29.70 -2.34
N PRO A 33 22.42 -29.56 -3.63
CA PRO A 33 23.34 -28.52 -4.10
C PRO A 33 22.92 -27.07 -3.78
N GLU A 34 21.72 -26.89 -3.21
CA GLU A 34 21.05 -25.62 -2.92
C GLU A 34 21.34 -25.09 -1.49
N ASP A 35 22.01 -25.88 -0.63
CA ASP A 35 22.22 -25.57 0.80
C ASP A 35 23.27 -24.46 1.10
N GLY A 36 23.75 -23.75 0.09
CA GLY A 36 24.65 -22.60 0.26
C GLY A 36 26.09 -22.94 0.70
N THR A 37 26.89 -21.88 0.88
CA THR A 37 28.33 -21.98 1.20
C THR A 37 28.65 -21.19 2.46
N ALA A 38 29.49 -21.74 3.34
CA ALA A 38 30.17 -20.99 4.40
C ALA A 38 31.54 -20.58 3.88
N ALA A 39 31.93 -19.32 4.03
CA ALA A 39 33.23 -18.84 3.58
C ALA A 39 33.77 -17.67 4.40
N ARG A 40 35.09 -17.52 4.39
CA ARG A 40 35.83 -16.42 5.02
C ARG A 40 36.94 -15.95 4.08
N ALA A 41 37.27 -14.65 4.12
CA ALA A 41 38.42 -14.10 3.42
C ALA A 41 39.15 -13.05 4.25
N ALA A 42 40.44 -12.87 3.98
CA ALA A 42 41.21 -11.74 4.46
C ALA A 42 42.23 -11.29 3.43
N ARG A 43 42.46 -9.98 3.37
CA ARG A 43 43.64 -9.38 2.75
C ARG A 43 44.78 -9.42 3.76
N LEU A 44 45.92 -9.95 3.32
CA LEU A 44 47.18 -9.97 4.07
C LEU A 44 48.21 -9.07 3.38
N THR A 45 49.07 -8.48 4.20
CA THR A 45 50.26 -7.75 3.73
C THR A 45 51.44 -8.70 3.65
N GLY A 46 52.12 -8.73 2.51
CA GLY A 46 53.26 -9.60 2.23
C GLY A 46 52.90 -10.90 1.48
N PRO A 47 53.91 -11.62 0.96
CA PRO A 47 53.70 -12.83 0.18
C PRO A 47 53.31 -14.02 1.06
N VAL A 48 52.30 -14.78 0.64
CA VAL A 48 51.98 -16.10 1.20
C VAL A 48 52.44 -17.17 0.21
N PRO A 49 53.41 -18.03 0.57
CA PRO A 49 53.88 -19.09 -0.31
C PRO A 49 52.73 -20.04 -0.64
N ALA A 50 52.46 -20.21 -1.93
CA ALA A 50 51.27 -20.91 -2.36
C ALA A 50 51.29 -22.42 -2.03
N ASP A 51 52.48 -23.02 -1.91
CA ASP A 51 52.63 -24.40 -1.44
C ASP A 51 52.22 -24.58 0.03
N ARG A 52 52.35 -23.54 0.85
CA ARG A 52 51.84 -23.55 2.24
C ARG A 52 50.32 -23.52 2.27
N VAL A 53 49.68 -22.78 1.36
CA VAL A 53 48.22 -22.75 1.24
C VAL A 53 47.70 -24.14 0.88
N ASP A 54 48.30 -24.79 -0.12
CA ASP A 54 47.93 -26.16 -0.50
C ASP A 54 48.21 -27.18 0.60
N ALA A 55 49.31 -27.02 1.36
CA ALA A 55 49.60 -27.86 2.51
C ALA A 55 48.58 -27.66 3.65
N ALA A 56 48.18 -26.42 3.92
CA ALA A 56 47.16 -26.09 4.91
C ALA A 56 45.80 -26.72 4.57
N LEU A 57 45.36 -26.62 3.31
CA LEU A 57 44.12 -27.26 2.86
C LEU A 57 44.15 -28.78 3.08
N ARG A 58 45.25 -29.44 2.68
CA ARG A 58 45.42 -30.89 2.89
C ARG A 58 45.42 -31.26 4.37
N ALA A 59 46.10 -30.46 5.21
CA ALA A 59 46.15 -30.69 6.65
C ALA A 59 44.76 -30.58 7.27
N LEU A 60 43.95 -29.60 6.90
CA LEU A 60 42.57 -29.44 7.40
C LEU A 60 41.66 -30.60 6.98
N THR A 61 41.72 -31.02 5.71
CA THR A 61 40.96 -32.17 5.21
C THR A 61 41.37 -33.47 5.91
N ALA A 62 42.66 -33.66 6.20
CA ALA A 62 43.13 -34.81 6.96
C ALA A 62 42.71 -34.74 8.44
N ARG A 63 42.75 -33.54 9.03
CA ARG A 63 42.44 -33.27 10.45
C ARG A 63 40.97 -33.48 10.77
N HIS A 64 40.05 -32.99 9.94
CA HIS A 64 38.62 -32.96 10.24
C HIS A 64 37.83 -34.01 9.46
N PRO A 65 37.20 -35.01 10.13
CA PRO A 65 36.42 -36.05 9.46
C PRO A 65 35.29 -35.53 8.57
N ALA A 66 34.62 -34.43 8.96
CA ALA A 66 33.54 -33.83 8.18
C ALA A 66 33.97 -33.33 6.79
N LEU A 67 35.27 -33.10 6.58
CA LEU A 67 35.84 -32.64 5.32
C LEU A 67 36.46 -33.77 4.49
N ARG A 68 36.47 -35.01 4.98
CA ARG A 68 37.00 -36.15 4.23
C ARG A 68 36.00 -36.60 3.17
N ALA A 69 36.51 -36.89 1.98
CA ALA A 69 35.74 -37.48 0.90
C ALA A 69 36.61 -38.54 0.21
N ASP A 70 36.06 -39.73 0.01
CA ASP A 70 36.77 -40.83 -0.62
C ASP A 70 36.77 -40.68 -2.15
N GLY A 71 37.90 -41.00 -2.78
CA GLY A 71 38.02 -41.01 -4.24
C GLY A 71 38.15 -39.63 -4.92
N VAL A 72 38.23 -38.53 -4.15
CA VAL A 72 38.45 -37.17 -4.70
C VAL A 72 39.92 -36.75 -4.62
N PRO A 73 40.42 -35.90 -5.54
CA PRO A 73 41.79 -35.40 -5.48
C PRO A 73 42.00 -34.49 -4.25
N PRO A 74 43.26 -34.37 -3.74
CA PRO A 74 43.56 -33.48 -2.63
C PRO A 74 43.24 -32.02 -2.99
N PRO A 75 42.72 -31.22 -2.03
CA PRO A 75 42.37 -29.82 -2.30
C PRO A 75 43.61 -29.03 -2.71
N ARG A 76 43.42 -28.14 -3.69
CA ARG A 76 44.40 -27.17 -4.16
C ARG A 76 43.76 -25.79 -4.22
N ALA A 77 44.50 -24.77 -3.84
CA ALA A 77 44.04 -23.40 -3.88
C ALA A 77 43.87 -22.93 -5.32
N HIS A 78 42.76 -22.25 -5.61
CA HIS A 78 42.62 -21.45 -6.81
C HIS A 78 43.59 -20.26 -6.73
N ARG A 79 44.32 -20.01 -7.82
CA ARG A 79 45.36 -18.98 -7.89
C ARG A 79 45.01 -18.00 -9.00
N ALA A 80 45.02 -16.71 -8.68
CA ALA A 80 44.77 -15.65 -9.64
C ALA A 80 45.60 -14.40 -9.29
N ASP A 81 45.71 -13.48 -10.24
CA ASP A 81 46.20 -12.12 -10.01
C ASP A 81 45.02 -11.15 -10.24
N ALA A 82 44.93 -10.11 -9.43
CA ALA A 82 43.89 -9.09 -9.54
C ALA A 82 44.49 -7.68 -9.46
N ALA A 83 43.97 -6.77 -10.29
CA ALA A 83 44.42 -5.38 -10.32
C ALA A 83 43.89 -4.58 -9.11
N THR A 84 42.69 -4.91 -8.64
CA THR A 84 42.04 -4.25 -7.51
C THR A 84 41.57 -5.27 -6.46
N GLU A 85 41.42 -4.83 -5.21
CA GLU A 85 40.84 -5.67 -4.15
C GLU A 85 39.42 -6.14 -4.51
N GLN A 86 38.66 -5.30 -5.20
CA GLN A 86 37.30 -5.62 -5.62
C GLN A 86 37.26 -6.69 -6.71
N ASP A 87 38.23 -6.71 -7.63
CA ASP A 87 38.41 -7.82 -8.58
C ASP A 87 38.75 -9.11 -7.85
N ALA A 88 39.68 -9.07 -6.89
CA ALA A 88 40.03 -10.24 -6.10
C ALA A 88 38.83 -10.78 -5.31
N LEU A 89 38.04 -9.91 -4.69
CA LEU A 89 36.81 -10.31 -4.00
C LEU A 89 35.82 -10.98 -4.94
N ARG A 90 35.55 -10.40 -6.12
CA ARG A 90 34.66 -11.02 -7.12
C ARG A 90 35.14 -12.41 -7.54
N THR A 91 36.44 -12.58 -7.75
CA THR A 91 37.04 -13.88 -8.08
C THR A 91 36.90 -14.88 -6.93
N ALA A 92 37.16 -14.45 -5.69
CA ALA A 92 37.01 -15.29 -4.50
C ALA A 92 35.55 -15.69 -4.27
N GLU A 93 34.60 -14.76 -4.42
CA GLU A 93 33.16 -15.01 -4.33
C GLU A 93 32.67 -15.98 -5.41
N ALA A 94 33.07 -15.78 -6.67
CA ALA A 94 32.73 -16.68 -7.76
C ALA A 94 33.27 -18.11 -7.52
N HIS A 95 34.49 -18.23 -6.97
CA HIS A 95 35.07 -19.51 -6.63
C HIS A 95 34.39 -20.18 -5.44
N ALA A 96 34.10 -19.42 -4.38
CA ALA A 96 33.40 -19.91 -3.19
C ALA A 96 31.97 -20.35 -3.53
N GLY A 97 31.23 -19.55 -4.29
CA GLY A 97 29.83 -19.77 -4.63
C GLY A 97 29.57 -20.73 -5.80
N ALA A 98 30.60 -21.23 -6.49
CA ALA A 98 30.40 -22.22 -7.56
C ALA A 98 29.74 -23.50 -7.03
N ARG A 99 28.92 -24.17 -7.86
CA ARG A 99 28.20 -25.39 -7.46
C ARG A 99 29.15 -26.44 -6.87
N TRP A 100 28.73 -27.06 -5.77
CA TRP A 100 29.49 -28.14 -5.13
C TRP A 100 29.12 -29.49 -5.76
N ASP A 101 30.12 -30.23 -6.22
CA ASP A 101 30.01 -31.64 -6.57
C ASP A 101 30.89 -32.45 -5.63
N LEU A 102 30.28 -32.94 -4.54
CA LEU A 102 30.97 -33.69 -3.49
C LEU A 102 31.44 -35.08 -3.93
N THR A 103 31.03 -35.55 -5.11
CA THR A 103 31.48 -36.83 -5.67
C THR A 103 32.77 -36.70 -6.47
N ALA A 104 33.08 -35.49 -6.95
CA ALA A 104 34.24 -35.22 -7.79
C ALA A 104 35.24 -34.23 -7.17
N GLN A 105 34.84 -33.50 -6.13
CA GLN A 105 35.64 -32.43 -5.52
C GLN A 105 35.70 -32.57 -3.99
N PRO A 106 36.82 -32.18 -3.36
CA PRO A 106 36.89 -32.11 -1.90
C PRO A 106 35.89 -31.07 -1.37
N PRO A 107 35.27 -31.30 -0.19
CA PRO A 107 34.32 -30.38 0.44
C PRO A 107 35.00 -29.15 1.09
N LEU A 108 36.08 -28.67 0.47
CA LEU A 108 36.88 -27.53 0.92
C LEU A 108 37.54 -26.87 -0.29
N ARG A 109 37.37 -25.55 -0.42
CA ARG A 109 38.00 -24.71 -1.45
C ARG A 109 38.85 -23.64 -0.78
N GLY A 110 40.05 -23.42 -1.32
CA GLY A 110 40.91 -22.31 -0.93
C GLY A 110 41.18 -21.41 -2.13
N CYS A 111 41.39 -20.12 -1.87
CA CYS A 111 41.77 -19.14 -2.87
C CYS A 111 42.98 -18.34 -2.40
N LEU A 112 43.94 -18.12 -3.30
CA LEU A 112 45.07 -17.22 -3.11
C LEU A 112 45.15 -16.28 -4.32
N ILE A 113 44.78 -15.02 -4.11
CA ILE A 113 44.76 -14.01 -5.18
C ILE A 113 45.80 -12.96 -4.87
N ARG A 114 46.70 -12.69 -5.81
CA ARG A 114 47.73 -11.65 -5.64
C ARG A 114 47.16 -10.27 -5.94
N LEU A 115 47.44 -9.31 -5.08
CA LEU A 115 47.04 -7.90 -5.16
C LEU A 115 48.30 -7.03 -5.25
N GLY A 116 48.93 -7.00 -6.42
CA GLY A 116 50.23 -6.34 -6.60
C GLY A 116 51.39 -7.06 -5.87
N PRO A 117 52.53 -6.39 -5.65
CA PRO A 117 53.74 -7.04 -5.10
C PRO A 117 53.64 -7.34 -3.60
N ASP A 118 52.86 -6.56 -2.84
CA ASP A 118 52.92 -6.52 -1.37
C ASP A 118 51.65 -6.99 -0.67
N ALA A 119 50.66 -7.54 -1.39
CA ALA A 119 49.43 -8.00 -0.78
C ALA A 119 48.84 -9.22 -1.48
N VAL A 120 48.13 -10.03 -0.71
CA VAL A 120 47.35 -11.18 -1.20
C VAL A 120 45.98 -11.21 -0.53
N LEU A 121 44.98 -11.75 -1.22
CA LEU A 121 43.71 -12.14 -0.65
C LEU A 121 43.71 -13.66 -0.48
N LEU A 122 43.49 -14.11 0.75
CA LEU A 122 43.21 -15.50 1.07
C LEU A 122 41.71 -15.68 1.29
N ALA A 123 41.15 -16.78 0.78
CA ALA A 123 39.78 -17.19 1.09
C ALA A 123 39.69 -18.70 1.33
N LEU A 124 38.76 -19.10 2.19
CA LEU A 124 38.40 -20.48 2.48
C LEU A 124 36.88 -20.63 2.36
N ALA A 125 36.42 -21.70 1.72
CA ALA A 125 35.00 -21.98 1.54
C ALA A 125 34.71 -23.47 1.69
N ALA A 126 33.55 -23.80 2.26
CA ALA A 126 33.04 -25.16 2.40
C ALA A 126 31.51 -25.17 2.25
N PRO A 127 30.90 -26.26 1.74
CA PRO A 127 29.45 -26.35 1.63
C PRO A 127 28.82 -26.44 3.03
N ARG A 128 27.71 -25.75 3.28
CA ARG A 128 27.04 -25.75 4.60
C ARG A 128 26.59 -27.14 5.05
N ALA A 129 26.35 -28.03 4.09
CA ALA A 129 26.11 -29.46 4.33
C ALA A 129 27.23 -30.17 5.14
N ARG A 130 28.45 -29.63 5.12
CA ARG A 130 29.64 -30.17 5.80
C ARG A 130 30.23 -29.24 6.85
N CYS A 131 29.94 -27.94 6.78
CA CYS A 131 30.56 -26.91 7.61
C CYS A 131 29.61 -25.73 7.84
N ASP A 132 29.12 -25.58 9.07
CA ASP A 132 28.36 -24.39 9.47
C ASP A 132 29.28 -23.17 9.75
N GLU A 133 28.69 -22.01 10.09
CA GLU A 133 29.45 -20.78 10.34
C GLU A 133 30.40 -20.85 11.55
N SER A 134 29.99 -21.57 12.62
CA SER A 134 30.85 -21.82 13.77
C SER A 134 32.07 -22.65 13.38
N SER A 135 31.85 -23.72 12.61
CA SER A 135 32.90 -24.61 12.10
C SER A 135 33.80 -23.88 11.11
N MET A 136 33.26 -23.01 10.27
CA MET A 136 34.04 -22.18 9.35
C MET A 136 34.94 -21.19 10.10
N THR A 137 34.51 -20.68 11.26
CA THR A 137 35.36 -19.83 12.10
C THR A 137 36.55 -20.61 12.65
N VAL A 138 36.34 -21.86 13.12
CA VAL A 138 37.44 -22.75 13.54
C VAL A 138 38.38 -23.06 12.38
N LEU A 139 37.84 -23.48 11.24
CA LEU A 139 38.62 -23.81 10.05
C LEU A 139 39.42 -22.62 9.53
N TRP A 140 38.85 -21.42 9.58
CA TRP A 140 39.51 -20.20 9.14
C TRP A 140 40.74 -19.88 9.99
N GLU A 141 40.62 -19.97 11.31
CA GLU A 141 41.75 -19.73 12.21
C GLU A 141 42.84 -20.80 12.07
N GLU A 142 42.44 -22.07 11.98
CA GLU A 142 43.39 -23.16 11.75
C GLU A 142 44.09 -23.02 10.38
N PHE A 143 43.35 -22.68 9.33
CA PHE A 143 43.87 -22.44 7.98
C PHE A 143 44.93 -21.33 7.98
N ARG A 144 44.63 -20.21 8.63
CA ARG A 144 45.54 -19.06 8.71
C ARG A 144 46.78 -19.38 9.53
N THR A 145 46.63 -20.09 10.65
CA THR A 145 47.73 -20.55 11.49
C THR A 145 48.69 -21.44 10.70
N LEU A 146 48.16 -22.39 9.93
CA LEU A 146 48.94 -23.26 9.05
C LEU A 146 49.61 -22.49 7.90
N CYS A 147 48.91 -21.52 7.29
CA CYS A 147 49.49 -20.67 6.24
C CYS A 147 50.66 -19.81 6.74
N ALA A 148 50.59 -19.35 8.00
CA ALA A 148 51.68 -18.65 8.68
C ALA A 148 52.87 -19.57 9.00
N GLY A 149 52.67 -20.90 8.97
CA GLY A 149 53.70 -21.91 9.22
C GLY A 149 53.80 -22.33 10.69
N HIS A 150 52.72 -22.18 11.45
CA HIS A 150 52.61 -22.63 12.83
C HIS A 150 51.91 -23.99 12.91
N ASP A 151 52.27 -24.77 13.94
CA ASP A 151 51.62 -26.05 14.22
C ASP A 151 50.28 -25.85 14.94
N LEU A 152 49.35 -26.77 14.71
CA LEU A 152 48.07 -26.82 15.41
C LEU A 152 48.14 -27.79 16.59
N PRO A 153 47.45 -27.52 17.72
CA PRO A 153 47.28 -28.51 18.78
C PRO A 153 46.50 -29.72 18.28
N GLU A 154 46.53 -30.83 19.01
CA GLU A 154 45.77 -32.04 18.66
C GLU A 154 44.27 -31.73 18.49
N ALA A 155 43.65 -32.28 17.44
CA ALA A 155 42.26 -32.02 17.14
C ALA A 155 41.37 -32.69 18.21
N PRO A 156 40.38 -31.98 18.78
CA PRO A 156 39.37 -32.64 19.59
C PRO A 156 38.64 -33.67 18.72
N ALA A 157 38.54 -34.92 19.18
CA ALA A 157 37.75 -35.92 18.50
C ALA A 157 36.28 -35.47 18.51
N PRO A 158 35.54 -35.55 17.38
CA PRO A 158 34.10 -35.38 17.42
C PRO A 158 33.53 -36.53 18.27
N GLY A 159 33.14 -36.22 19.50
CA GLY A 159 32.50 -37.18 20.38
C GLY A 159 31.11 -37.53 19.84
N PRO A 160 30.67 -38.79 19.89
CA PRO A 160 29.30 -39.16 19.57
C PRO A 160 28.38 -38.75 20.73
N GLU A 161 28.08 -37.46 20.84
CA GLU A 161 27.00 -36.93 21.69
C GLU A 161 25.92 -36.23 20.85
N ASP A 162 25.79 -36.64 19.58
CA ASP A 162 24.95 -35.99 18.56
C ASP A 162 23.53 -36.56 18.43
N ALA A 163 22.99 -37.20 19.47
CA ALA A 163 21.55 -37.46 19.53
C ALA A 163 20.87 -36.29 20.25
N PRO A 164 19.79 -35.68 19.72
CA PRO A 164 18.91 -34.87 20.57
C PRO A 164 18.58 -35.70 21.82
N PRO A 165 18.48 -35.10 23.02
CA PRO A 165 18.32 -35.85 24.26
C PRO A 165 17.26 -36.92 24.05
N ALA A 166 17.59 -38.19 24.37
CA ALA A 166 16.79 -39.38 24.10
C ALA A 166 15.40 -39.38 24.78
N THR A 167 15.02 -38.26 25.39
CA THR A 167 13.81 -38.00 26.15
C THR A 167 12.67 -37.41 25.33
N VAL A 168 12.90 -36.90 24.11
CA VAL A 168 11.83 -36.33 23.26
C VAL A 168 11.64 -37.16 21.99
N THR A 169 10.47 -37.76 21.85
CA THR A 169 10.05 -38.56 20.69
C THR A 169 9.82 -37.69 19.45
N ASP A 170 9.89 -38.30 18.26
CA ASP A 170 9.60 -37.57 17.01
C ASP A 170 8.14 -37.11 16.91
N GLU A 171 7.22 -37.79 17.60
CA GLU A 171 5.82 -37.37 17.69
C GLU A 171 5.67 -36.09 18.52
N GLU A 172 6.32 -36.00 19.68
CA GLU A 172 6.34 -34.79 20.52
C GLU A 172 6.98 -33.60 19.79
N ARG A 173 8.02 -33.84 18.95
CA ARG A 173 8.62 -32.79 18.12
C ARG A 173 7.65 -32.26 17.07
N ARG A 174 6.98 -33.15 16.33
CA ARG A 174 5.99 -32.75 15.32
C ARG A 174 4.79 -32.04 15.95
N ALA A 175 4.29 -32.52 17.09
CA ALA A 175 3.21 -31.87 17.82
C ALA A 175 3.57 -30.44 18.24
N TYR A 176 4.76 -30.25 18.84
CA TYR A 176 5.24 -28.92 19.20
C TYR A 176 5.27 -27.95 18.02
N TRP A 177 5.84 -28.36 16.89
CA TRP A 177 5.93 -27.49 15.72
C TRP A 177 4.58 -27.17 15.10
N ARG A 178 3.68 -28.17 15.04
CA ARG A 178 2.31 -27.98 14.58
C ARG A 178 1.57 -26.97 15.44
N ASP A 179 1.58 -27.14 16.76
CA ASP A 179 0.88 -26.26 17.69
C ASP A 179 1.45 -24.84 17.68
N ARG A 180 2.78 -24.70 17.56
CA ARG A 180 3.45 -23.40 17.54
C ARG A 180 3.20 -22.61 16.25
N LEU A 181 2.98 -23.31 15.14
CA LEU A 181 2.78 -22.72 13.81
C LEU A 181 1.32 -22.77 13.33
N ASP A 182 0.38 -23.19 14.17
CA ASP A 182 -1.06 -23.23 13.87
C ASP A 182 -1.70 -21.83 13.99
N LEU A 183 -1.13 -20.86 13.28
CA LEU A 183 -1.56 -19.46 13.28
C LEU A 183 -1.51 -18.94 11.83
N PRO A 184 -2.40 -18.01 11.44
CA PRO A 184 -2.26 -17.32 10.17
C PRO A 184 -1.02 -16.40 10.22
N LEU A 185 -0.02 -16.69 9.39
CA LEU A 185 1.19 -15.87 9.28
C LEU A 185 1.14 -15.09 7.95
N PRO A 186 0.98 -13.74 7.99
CA PRO A 186 0.99 -12.94 6.77
C PRO A 186 2.37 -12.97 6.12
N LEU A 187 2.42 -12.60 4.83
CA LEU A 187 3.69 -12.38 4.13
C LEU A 187 4.40 -11.16 4.77
N PRO A 188 5.55 -11.32 5.45
CA PRO A 188 6.22 -10.20 6.09
C PRO A 188 6.75 -9.23 5.04
N ARG A 189 6.62 -7.93 5.33
CA ARG A 189 7.21 -6.83 4.54
C ARG A 189 8.30 -6.15 5.36
N PHE A 190 9.54 -6.23 4.91
CA PHE A 190 10.70 -5.73 5.64
C PHE A 190 11.00 -4.25 5.35
N GLY A 191 10.14 -3.56 4.60
CA GLY A 191 10.28 -2.14 4.29
C GLY A 191 11.37 -1.86 3.25
N ILE A 192 11.98 -2.91 2.71
CA ILE A 192 12.95 -2.82 1.62
C ILE A 192 12.32 -3.15 0.27
N GLU A 193 11.06 -3.60 0.26
CA GLU A 193 10.38 -4.04 -0.95
C GLU A 193 10.18 -2.90 -1.95
N ALA A 194 10.81 -3.02 -3.12
CA ALA A 194 10.55 -2.19 -4.28
C ALA A 194 9.08 -2.39 -4.73
N PRO A 195 8.45 -1.35 -5.31
CA PRO A 195 7.24 -1.52 -6.09
C PRO A 195 7.52 -2.64 -7.10
N ARG A 196 6.63 -3.65 -7.20
CA ARG A 196 6.86 -4.84 -8.03
C ARG A 196 6.90 -4.46 -9.53
N GLY A 197 8.01 -3.89 -9.98
CA GLY A 197 8.40 -3.73 -11.37
C GLY A 197 9.06 -5.01 -11.86
N THR A 198 8.79 -5.35 -13.11
CA THR A 198 9.34 -6.46 -13.92
C THR A 198 10.31 -7.41 -13.19
N ALA A 199 9.90 -8.68 -13.08
CA ALA A 199 10.70 -9.75 -12.49
C ALA A 199 12.10 -9.80 -13.12
N LEU A 200 13.06 -9.13 -12.48
CA LEU A 200 14.47 -9.35 -12.76
C LEU A 200 14.75 -10.82 -12.44
N PRO A 201 15.62 -11.50 -13.21
CA PRO A 201 16.12 -12.81 -12.81
C PRO A 201 16.60 -12.72 -11.36
N ALA A 202 16.18 -13.66 -10.51
CA ALA A 202 16.55 -13.69 -9.09
C ALA A 202 18.07 -13.52 -8.98
N SER A 203 18.51 -12.36 -8.50
CA SER A 203 19.93 -12.01 -8.38
C SER A 203 20.14 -11.36 -7.03
N ARG A 204 20.99 -11.98 -6.21
CA ARG A 204 21.22 -11.50 -4.84
C ARG A 204 22.26 -10.40 -4.82
N ALA A 205 22.10 -9.47 -3.89
CA ALA A 205 23.12 -8.49 -3.51
C ALA A 205 23.31 -8.49 -2.01
N ALA A 206 24.34 -7.78 -1.55
CA ALA A 206 24.61 -7.66 -0.14
C ALA A 206 25.16 -6.29 0.23
N VAL A 207 24.72 -5.78 1.37
CA VAL A 207 25.32 -4.65 2.08
C VAL A 207 26.18 -5.18 3.22
N THR A 208 27.37 -4.62 3.37
CA THR A 208 28.32 -4.99 4.42
C THR A 208 28.51 -3.84 5.38
N PHE A 209 28.59 -4.14 6.67
CA PHE A 209 28.81 -3.13 7.72
C PHE A 209 29.53 -3.75 8.92
N THR A 210 30.03 -2.90 9.82
CA THR A 210 30.80 -3.33 10.99
C THR A 210 30.08 -2.93 12.27
N VAL A 211 29.91 -3.89 13.18
CA VAL A 211 29.51 -3.63 14.57
C VAL A 211 30.78 -3.40 15.38
N ARG A 212 30.97 -2.17 15.84
CA ARG A 212 32.21 -1.72 16.50
C ARG A 212 32.47 -2.42 17.84
N ALA A 213 33.73 -2.45 18.25
CA ALA A 213 34.20 -3.09 19.48
C ALA A 213 33.51 -2.59 20.76
N GLU A 214 33.10 -1.31 20.81
CA GLU A 214 32.34 -0.76 21.94
C GLU A 214 30.97 -1.43 22.07
N VAL A 215 30.27 -1.60 20.93
CA VAL A 215 28.94 -2.22 20.91
C VAL A 215 29.06 -3.70 21.23
N ARG A 216 30.07 -4.39 20.68
CA ARG A 216 30.35 -5.79 21.01
C ARG A 216 30.54 -6.01 22.52
N ARG A 217 31.36 -5.19 23.17
CA ARG A 217 31.56 -5.27 24.63
C ARG A 217 30.26 -5.09 25.40
N ALA A 218 29.45 -4.10 25.03
CA ALA A 218 28.15 -3.88 25.68
C ALA A 218 27.20 -5.08 25.50
N VAL A 219 27.17 -5.68 24.31
CA VAL A 219 26.38 -6.90 24.03
C VAL A 219 26.86 -8.08 24.88
N GLU A 220 28.17 -8.30 24.96
CA GLU A 220 28.76 -9.37 25.80
C GLU A 220 28.53 -9.14 27.29
N GLU A 221 28.54 -7.89 27.75
CA GLU A 221 28.18 -7.51 29.12
C GLU A 221 26.71 -7.78 29.43
N LEU A 222 25.80 -7.41 28.51
CA LEU A 222 24.37 -7.67 28.66
C LEU A 222 24.08 -9.17 28.69
N ALA A 223 24.70 -9.95 27.81
CA ALA A 223 24.58 -11.41 27.79
C ALA A 223 25.00 -12.03 29.14
N ARG A 224 26.14 -11.60 29.70
CA ARG A 224 26.59 -12.03 31.05
C ARG A 224 25.60 -11.62 32.14
N ALA A 225 25.11 -10.37 32.11
CA ALA A 225 24.22 -9.84 33.15
C ALA A 225 22.85 -10.52 33.17
N THR A 226 22.39 -11.03 32.03
CA THR A 226 21.08 -11.68 31.87
C THR A 226 21.17 -13.21 31.82
N ALA A 227 22.38 -13.77 31.97
CA ALA A 227 22.66 -15.20 31.83
C ALA A 227 22.20 -15.80 30.49
N THR A 228 22.24 -15.00 29.41
CA THR A 228 21.95 -15.45 28.04
C THR A 228 23.24 -15.53 27.21
N SER A 229 23.14 -16.06 25.99
CA SER A 229 24.27 -16.02 25.04
C SER A 229 24.35 -14.68 24.29
N THR A 230 25.56 -14.31 23.83
CA THR A 230 25.78 -13.18 22.91
C THR A 230 24.92 -13.31 21.65
N ASP A 231 24.80 -14.52 21.11
CA ASP A 231 24.02 -14.81 19.91
C ASP A 231 22.52 -14.53 20.13
N THR A 232 22.00 -14.85 21.31
CA THR A 232 20.63 -14.52 21.70
C THR A 232 20.39 -13.01 21.76
N VAL A 233 21.34 -12.23 22.29
CA VAL A 233 21.22 -10.76 22.33
C VAL A 233 21.19 -10.17 20.92
N LEU A 234 22.07 -10.64 20.04
CA LEU A 234 22.11 -10.20 18.64
C LEU A 234 20.83 -10.59 17.88
N LEU A 235 20.35 -11.82 18.08
CA LEU A 235 19.07 -12.28 17.55
C LEU A 235 17.90 -11.43 18.06
N THR A 236 17.92 -11.04 19.34
CA THR A 236 16.88 -10.18 19.93
C THR A 236 16.85 -8.82 19.24
N ALA A 237 18.02 -8.22 18.95
CA ALA A 237 18.10 -6.98 18.19
C ALA A 237 17.62 -7.15 16.74
N TYR A 238 17.88 -8.30 16.12
CA TYR A 238 17.35 -8.64 14.80
C TYR A 238 15.82 -8.75 14.82
N LEU A 239 15.25 -9.51 15.77
CA LEU A 239 13.80 -9.65 15.95
C LEU A 239 13.13 -8.30 16.22
N ALA A 240 13.73 -7.46 17.06
CA ALA A 240 13.26 -6.11 17.32
C ALA A 240 13.26 -5.26 16.05
N THR A 241 14.33 -5.30 15.26
CA THR A 241 14.43 -4.56 13.99
C THR A 241 13.36 -5.04 12.99
N VAL A 242 13.22 -6.35 12.81
CA VAL A 242 12.19 -6.95 11.95
C VAL A 242 10.79 -6.55 12.41
N HIS A 243 10.48 -6.65 13.70
CA HIS A 243 9.20 -6.23 14.25
C HIS A 243 8.90 -4.75 13.96
N ARG A 244 9.91 -3.86 14.06
CA ARG A 244 9.73 -2.44 13.76
C ARG A 244 9.44 -2.16 12.28
N TYR A 245 9.92 -2.97 11.35
CA TYR A 245 9.61 -2.82 9.92
C TYR A 245 8.27 -3.49 9.55
N VAL A 246 8.04 -4.70 10.05
CA VAL A 246 6.88 -5.53 9.69
C VAL A 246 5.61 -5.07 10.40
N GLN A 247 5.70 -4.57 11.64
CA GLN A 247 4.58 -4.13 12.48
C GLN A 247 3.52 -5.22 12.72
N GLU A 248 3.93 -6.49 12.70
CA GLU A 248 3.10 -7.64 13.04
C GLU A 248 3.56 -8.23 14.38
N ASP A 249 2.61 -8.78 15.15
CA ASP A 249 2.89 -9.43 16.44
C ASP A 249 3.67 -10.75 16.26
N HIS A 250 3.54 -11.36 15.07
CA HIS A 250 4.08 -12.68 14.75
C HIS A 250 4.87 -12.62 13.44
N THR A 251 6.20 -12.73 13.53
CA THR A 251 7.06 -12.87 12.34
C THR A 251 7.94 -14.10 12.50
N LEU A 252 8.01 -14.93 11.45
CA LEU A 252 8.82 -16.12 11.43
C LEU A 252 10.23 -15.81 10.94
N VAL A 253 11.25 -16.22 11.71
CA VAL A 253 12.67 -16.02 11.37
C VAL A 253 13.40 -17.35 11.39
N ALA A 254 14.19 -17.63 10.37
CA ALA A 254 15.07 -18.79 10.32
C ALA A 254 16.31 -18.49 11.16
N VAL A 255 16.61 -19.36 12.12
CA VAL A 255 17.80 -19.24 12.97
C VAL A 255 18.50 -20.59 13.06
N PRO A 256 19.84 -20.63 13.14
CA PRO A 256 20.54 -21.84 13.51
C PRO A 256 20.28 -22.14 14.99
N ALA A 257 19.66 -23.28 15.27
CA ALA A 257 19.65 -23.84 16.61
C ALA A 257 20.98 -24.59 16.84
N ALA A 258 21.75 -24.11 17.81
CA ALA A 258 23.01 -24.74 18.20
C ALA A 258 22.76 -26.13 18.78
N ARG A 259 23.63 -27.09 18.40
CA ARG A 259 23.76 -28.37 19.11
C ARG A 259 24.97 -28.26 20.03
N PRO A 260 24.93 -28.85 21.24
CA PRO A 260 26.13 -28.96 22.05
C PRO A 260 27.22 -29.67 21.24
N ALA A 261 28.35 -29.00 21.01
CA ALA A 261 29.50 -29.58 20.34
C ALA A 261 30.77 -29.28 21.14
N ALA A 262 31.75 -30.18 21.08
CA ALA A 262 33.04 -29.95 21.71
C ALA A 262 33.71 -28.70 21.10
N PRO A 263 34.34 -27.82 21.91
CA PRO A 263 35.10 -26.68 21.40
C PRO A 263 36.11 -27.12 20.34
N GLY A 264 36.06 -26.54 19.14
CA GLY A 264 36.95 -26.88 18.03
C GLY A 264 36.46 -28.02 17.12
N ALA A 265 35.27 -28.59 17.34
CA ALA A 265 34.65 -29.51 16.40
C ALA A 265 34.25 -28.81 15.09
N VAL A 266 34.40 -29.52 13.98
CA VAL A 266 34.04 -29.04 12.63
C VAL A 266 33.00 -29.98 12.02
N GLY A 267 31.87 -29.42 11.59
CA GLY A 267 30.79 -30.14 10.92
C GLY A 267 29.60 -29.24 10.56
N ASN A 268 28.50 -29.83 10.07
CA ASN A 268 27.21 -29.16 10.07
C ASN A 268 26.52 -29.43 11.42
N LEU A 269 26.89 -28.65 12.43
CA LEU A 269 26.53 -28.85 13.83
C LEU A 269 25.28 -28.04 14.22
N ALA A 270 24.90 -27.05 13.44
CA ALA A 270 23.65 -26.30 13.61
C ALA A 270 22.52 -26.85 12.72
N ARG A 271 21.28 -26.88 13.25
CA ARG A 271 20.09 -27.09 12.43
C ARG A 271 19.28 -25.81 12.34
N THR A 272 18.91 -25.39 11.14
CA THR A 272 18.03 -24.23 10.97
C THR A 272 16.62 -24.60 11.42
N VAL A 273 16.08 -23.81 12.34
CA VAL A 273 14.71 -23.94 12.84
C VAL A 273 13.95 -22.64 12.60
N PRO A 274 12.62 -22.71 12.41
CA PRO A 274 11.82 -21.51 12.36
C PRO A 274 11.56 -21.02 13.79
N LEU A 275 11.93 -19.79 14.08
CA LEU A 275 11.70 -19.15 15.36
C LEU A 275 10.51 -18.21 15.26
N LEU A 276 9.54 -18.39 16.16
CA LEU A 276 8.39 -17.52 16.32
C LEU A 276 8.36 -17.00 17.76
N VAL A 277 8.61 -15.69 17.92
CA VAL A 277 8.53 -14.99 19.19
C VAL A 277 7.44 -13.93 19.07
N PRO A 278 6.32 -14.05 19.80
CA PRO A 278 5.30 -13.00 19.85
C PRO A 278 5.90 -11.71 20.41
N VAL A 279 5.72 -10.60 19.70
CA VAL A 279 6.18 -9.28 20.15
C VAL A 279 4.97 -8.38 20.29
N ALA A 280 4.61 -8.05 21.53
CA ALA A 280 3.56 -7.08 21.79
C ALA A 280 4.14 -5.66 21.67
N ARG A 281 3.28 -4.70 21.35
CA ARG A 281 3.68 -3.30 21.14
C ARG A 281 4.44 -2.65 22.31
N GLU A 282 4.08 -3.00 23.54
CA GLU A 282 4.68 -2.43 24.76
C GLU A 282 5.87 -3.23 25.29
N THR A 283 6.27 -4.29 24.59
CA THR A 283 7.40 -5.15 24.98
C THR A 283 8.68 -4.33 25.13
N ARG A 284 9.42 -4.60 26.22
CA ARG A 284 10.76 -4.07 26.45
C ARG A 284 11.82 -4.96 25.81
N PHE A 285 12.99 -4.42 25.52
CA PHE A 285 14.07 -5.20 24.91
C PHE A 285 14.49 -6.40 25.78
N GLY A 286 14.62 -6.21 27.10
CA GLY A 286 14.95 -7.29 28.04
C GLY A 286 13.88 -8.38 28.12
N GLU A 287 12.60 -8.02 27.99
CA GLU A 287 11.49 -8.99 27.93
C GLU A 287 11.55 -9.81 26.64
N LEU A 288 11.83 -9.16 25.50
CA LEU A 288 12.04 -9.86 24.23
C LEU A 288 13.28 -10.76 24.30
N LEU A 289 14.36 -10.32 24.95
CA LEU A 289 15.57 -11.11 25.13
C LEU A 289 15.30 -12.40 25.91
N ALA A 290 14.56 -12.30 27.02
CA ALA A 290 14.17 -13.47 27.80
C ALA A 290 13.30 -14.43 26.97
N ALA A 291 12.30 -13.90 26.24
CA ALA A 291 11.42 -14.70 25.39
C ALA A 291 12.18 -15.37 24.23
N ALA A 292 13.10 -14.64 23.58
CA ALA A 292 13.94 -15.17 22.51
C ALA A 292 14.90 -16.24 23.03
N HIS A 293 15.48 -16.05 24.22
CA HIS A 293 16.34 -17.05 24.87
C HIS A 293 15.58 -18.36 25.07
N THR A 294 14.42 -18.31 25.74
CA THR A 294 13.58 -19.49 25.97
C THR A 294 13.16 -20.16 24.66
N ALA A 295 12.73 -19.37 23.67
CA ALA A 295 12.28 -19.91 22.39
C ALA A 295 13.39 -20.62 21.61
N VAL A 296 14.63 -20.11 21.66
CA VAL A 296 15.79 -20.76 21.02
C VAL A 296 16.14 -22.08 21.70
N GLU A 297 16.16 -22.13 23.04
CA GLU A 297 16.40 -23.36 23.80
C GLU A 297 15.33 -24.41 23.52
N GLU A 298 14.05 -24.02 23.54
CA GLU A 298 12.92 -24.92 23.26
C GLU A 298 12.93 -25.45 21.83
N ALA A 299 13.26 -24.59 20.86
CA ALA A 299 13.38 -24.95 19.46
C ALA A 299 14.59 -25.87 19.22
N GLY A 300 15.73 -25.61 19.88
CA GLY A 300 16.93 -26.41 19.79
C GLY A 300 16.72 -27.84 20.29
N ALA A 301 16.04 -27.99 21.44
CA ALA A 301 15.67 -29.30 21.99
C ALA A 301 14.76 -30.14 21.06
N ARG A 302 14.10 -29.50 20.08
CA ARG A 302 13.12 -30.11 19.17
C ARG A 302 13.49 -30.00 17.69
N SER A 303 14.75 -29.69 17.38
CA SER A 303 15.32 -29.52 16.03
C SER A 303 15.43 -30.82 15.18
N GLY A 304 14.72 -31.88 15.57
CA GLY A 304 14.80 -33.22 14.96
C GLY A 304 14.39 -33.31 13.48
N PRO A 305 13.27 -32.72 13.03
CA PRO A 305 12.89 -32.70 11.61
C PRO A 305 13.65 -31.61 10.81
N PRO A 306 13.84 -31.77 9.49
CA PRO A 306 14.31 -30.69 8.60
C PRO A 306 13.34 -29.51 8.55
N LEU A 307 13.86 -28.30 8.28
CA LEU A 307 13.06 -27.06 8.21
C LEU A 307 11.85 -27.18 7.26
N ASP A 308 12.05 -27.71 6.05
CA ASP A 308 10.95 -27.85 5.07
C ASP A 308 9.83 -28.77 5.58
N ALA A 309 10.18 -29.82 6.34
CA ALA A 309 9.20 -30.69 6.95
C ALA A 309 8.43 -29.98 8.08
N ILE A 310 9.11 -29.14 8.87
CA ILE A 310 8.47 -28.30 9.89
C ILE A 310 7.49 -27.31 9.24
N LEU A 311 7.87 -26.70 8.11
CA LEU A 311 7.05 -25.73 7.40
C LEU A 311 5.87 -26.37 6.65
N ALA A 312 6.01 -27.61 6.18
CA ALA A 312 4.93 -28.33 5.50
C ALA A 312 3.73 -28.64 6.42
N ASP A 313 3.96 -28.78 7.73
CA ASP A 313 2.93 -29.09 8.74
C ASP A 313 2.15 -27.86 9.22
N ARG A 314 2.36 -26.69 8.60
CA ARG A 314 1.68 -25.43 8.94
C ARG A 314 0.21 -25.41 8.48
N ARG A 315 -0.59 -24.56 9.11
CA ARG A 315 -2.01 -24.32 8.75
C ARG A 315 -2.20 -23.91 7.28
N ASP A 316 -1.27 -23.10 6.76
CA ASP A 316 -1.19 -22.74 5.34
C ASP A 316 0.27 -22.91 4.87
N PRO A 317 0.61 -24.07 4.28
CA PRO A 317 1.95 -24.35 3.77
C PRO A 317 2.20 -23.72 2.39
N SER A 318 1.17 -23.18 1.72
CA SER A 318 1.30 -22.56 0.40
C SER A 318 1.77 -21.10 0.46
N ALA A 319 1.59 -20.44 1.61
CA ALA A 319 2.00 -19.05 1.84
C ALA A 319 3.51 -18.94 2.21
N PRO A 320 4.32 -18.13 1.49
CA PRO A 320 5.74 -17.97 1.77
C PRO A 320 5.96 -17.05 2.98
N ALA A 321 5.77 -17.57 4.19
CA ALA A 321 5.85 -16.78 5.42
C ALA A 321 7.26 -16.71 6.03
N LEU A 322 8.21 -17.53 5.57
CA LEU A 322 9.60 -17.49 6.01
C LEU A 322 10.45 -16.76 4.96
N ARG A 323 10.77 -15.49 5.23
CA ARG A 323 11.57 -14.61 4.34
C ARG A 323 12.68 -13.86 5.08
N ALA A 324 12.96 -14.26 6.31
CA ALA A 324 13.96 -13.66 7.18
C ALA A 324 14.86 -14.77 7.74
N GLU A 325 16.17 -14.61 7.60
CA GLU A 325 17.18 -15.46 8.21
C GLU A 325 18.15 -14.61 9.04
N PHE A 326 18.49 -15.11 10.23
CA PHE A 326 19.53 -14.54 11.07
C PHE A 326 20.59 -15.59 11.39
N VAL A 327 21.85 -15.27 11.11
CA VAL A 327 23.00 -16.15 11.35
C VAL A 327 23.98 -15.43 12.28
N PRO A 328 24.05 -15.81 13.57
CA PRO A 328 24.96 -15.21 14.53
C PRO A 328 26.43 -15.57 14.24
N PRO A 329 27.39 -14.86 14.87
CA PRO A 329 28.82 -15.14 14.69
C PRO A 329 29.28 -16.45 15.36
N GLY A 330 28.51 -17.00 16.30
CA GLY A 330 28.88 -18.18 17.06
C GLY A 330 29.98 -17.91 18.10
N PRO A 331 30.49 -18.96 18.77
CA PRO A 331 31.52 -18.80 19.79
C PRO A 331 32.79 -18.18 19.19
N ALA A 332 33.43 -17.29 19.96
CA ALA A 332 34.73 -16.77 19.59
C ALA A 332 35.77 -17.91 19.55
N PRO A 333 36.70 -17.93 18.59
CA PRO A 333 37.70 -18.98 18.49
C PRO A 333 38.59 -19.03 19.74
N ALA A 334 38.93 -20.24 20.19
CA ALA A 334 39.73 -20.48 21.40
C ALA A 334 41.23 -20.13 21.26
N LEU A 335 41.70 -19.91 20.03
CA LEU A 335 43.08 -19.57 19.72
C LEU A 335 43.12 -18.29 18.87
N PRO A 336 43.84 -17.24 19.29
CA PRO A 336 44.29 -16.21 18.38
C PRO A 336 45.76 -16.45 18.02
N ALA A 337 46.04 -16.82 16.76
CA ALA A 337 47.27 -16.32 16.17
C ALA A 337 47.02 -14.82 15.90
N PRO A 338 47.84 -13.90 16.43
CA PRO A 338 47.65 -12.49 16.14
C PRO A 338 47.71 -12.28 14.62
N ASP A 339 46.75 -11.50 14.12
CA ASP A 339 46.74 -11.08 12.73
C ASP A 339 48.11 -10.47 12.37
N PRO A 340 48.77 -10.91 11.29
CA PRO A 340 49.90 -10.19 10.76
C PRO A 340 49.54 -8.71 10.59
N ALA A 341 50.47 -7.81 10.91
CA ALA A 341 50.23 -6.38 10.83
C ALA A 341 49.68 -5.99 9.44
N GLY A 342 48.54 -5.30 9.41
CA GLY A 342 47.86 -4.90 8.18
C GLY A 342 46.91 -5.94 7.57
N THR A 343 46.59 -7.03 8.29
CA THR A 343 45.50 -7.95 7.91
C THR A 343 44.16 -7.23 7.94
N ARG A 344 43.31 -7.46 6.94
CA ARG A 344 41.92 -7.01 6.94
C ARG A 344 41.01 -8.17 6.55
N HIS A 345 40.11 -8.57 7.43
CA HIS A 345 39.06 -9.54 7.10
C HIS A 345 38.07 -8.90 6.13
N LEU A 346 37.72 -9.64 5.09
CA LEU A 346 36.85 -9.16 4.03
C LEU A 346 35.57 -10.02 4.00
N PRO A 347 34.38 -9.38 3.92
CA PRO A 347 33.14 -10.11 3.77
C PRO A 347 33.09 -10.77 2.38
N LEU A 348 32.76 -12.06 2.33
CA LEU A 348 32.46 -12.77 1.09
C LEU A 348 30.96 -12.92 0.92
N ARG A 349 30.45 -12.63 -0.28
CA ARG A 349 29.08 -12.96 -0.68
C ARG A 349 28.99 -14.41 -1.10
N THR A 350 28.34 -15.22 -0.30
CA THR A 350 28.10 -16.65 -0.59
C THR A 350 26.60 -16.87 -0.68
N THR A 351 26.08 -16.86 -1.90
CA THR A 351 24.65 -17.01 -2.20
C THR A 351 24.07 -18.24 -1.50
N ALA A 352 23.21 -18.03 -0.50
CA ALA A 352 22.64 -19.14 0.28
C ALA A 352 21.18 -18.94 0.73
N ALA A 353 20.62 -17.73 0.76
CA ALA A 353 19.25 -17.56 1.26
C ALA A 353 18.20 -17.72 0.15
N ALA A 354 17.17 -18.52 0.44
CA ALA A 354 16.16 -18.94 -0.53
C ALA A 354 15.14 -17.85 -0.91
N THR A 355 14.82 -16.86 -0.04
CA THR A 355 14.01 -15.65 -0.36
C THR A 355 14.15 -14.58 0.74
N GLY A 356 13.92 -13.29 0.42
CA GLY A 356 13.87 -12.18 1.39
C GLY A 356 15.24 -11.68 1.91
N ILE A 357 15.36 -11.43 3.22
CA ILE A 357 16.57 -10.90 3.88
C ILE A 357 17.31 -11.97 4.69
N SER A 358 18.64 -11.97 4.61
CA SER A 358 19.51 -12.78 5.47
C SER A 358 20.60 -11.90 6.08
N LEU A 359 20.63 -11.82 7.41
CA LEU A 359 21.67 -11.10 8.14
C LEU A 359 22.65 -12.09 8.77
N ARG A 360 23.92 -12.02 8.35
CA ARG A 360 25.00 -12.86 8.87
C ARG A 360 26.05 -12.02 9.56
N LEU A 361 26.45 -12.43 10.77
CA LEU A 361 27.53 -11.80 11.52
C LEU A 361 28.71 -12.76 11.65
N THR A 362 29.92 -12.19 11.70
CA THR A 362 31.19 -12.93 11.74
C THR A 362 32.19 -12.20 12.62
N HIS A 363 33.07 -12.94 13.31
CA HIS A 363 34.15 -12.33 14.09
C HIS A 363 35.17 -11.65 13.18
N ALA A 364 35.53 -10.41 13.51
CA ALA A 364 36.54 -9.61 12.80
C ALA A 364 37.39 -8.84 13.82
N GLY A 365 38.41 -9.49 14.38
CA GLY A 365 39.19 -8.94 15.47
C GLY A 365 38.35 -8.70 16.73
N ASP A 366 38.38 -7.47 17.24
CA ASP A 366 37.58 -7.00 18.39
C ASP A 366 36.18 -6.49 17.99
N ALA A 367 35.82 -6.57 16.71
CA ALA A 367 34.53 -6.16 16.15
C ALA A 367 33.78 -7.37 15.56
N TRP A 368 32.56 -7.14 15.05
CA TRP A 368 31.88 -8.06 14.14
C TRP A 368 31.74 -7.45 12.75
N SER A 369 31.98 -8.25 11.72
CA SER A 369 31.60 -7.93 10.35
C SER A 369 30.23 -8.54 10.06
N ALA A 370 29.32 -7.74 9.53
CA ALA A 370 27.97 -8.12 9.21
C ALA A 370 27.70 -7.99 7.70
N VAL A 371 26.94 -8.94 7.16
CA VAL A 371 26.53 -9.00 5.76
C VAL A 371 25.01 -9.18 5.72
N LEU A 372 24.30 -8.17 5.19
CA LEU A 372 22.88 -8.24 4.88
C LEU A 372 22.73 -8.61 3.41
N GLU A 373 22.32 -9.84 3.13
CA GLU A 373 21.97 -10.28 1.78
C GLU A 373 20.49 -10.09 1.50
N TYR A 374 20.16 -9.64 0.29
CA TYR A 374 18.78 -9.40 -0.16
C TYR A 374 18.61 -9.75 -1.64
N ASP A 375 17.37 -9.95 -2.07
CA ASP A 375 17.04 -10.14 -3.48
C ASP A 375 16.90 -8.78 -4.20
N ARG A 376 17.63 -8.57 -5.29
CA ARG A 376 17.53 -7.34 -6.11
C ARG A 376 16.19 -7.19 -6.82
N ALA A 377 15.46 -8.29 -7.02
CA ALA A 377 14.10 -8.23 -7.53
C ALA A 377 13.14 -7.66 -6.46
N GLU A 378 13.52 -7.74 -5.19
CA GLU A 378 12.70 -7.28 -4.08
C GLU A 378 13.18 -5.96 -3.51
N ALA A 379 14.46 -5.61 -3.52
CA ALA A 379 14.94 -4.42 -2.83
C ALA A 379 16.05 -3.64 -3.54
N THR A 380 16.12 -2.34 -3.26
CA THR A 380 17.21 -1.47 -3.69
C THR A 380 18.37 -1.52 -2.70
N GLU A 381 19.57 -1.17 -3.17
CA GLU A 381 20.77 -1.10 -2.31
C GLU A 381 20.64 -0.03 -1.22
N SER A 382 19.99 1.10 -1.52
CA SER A 382 19.73 2.16 -0.54
C SER A 382 18.84 1.67 0.59
N ALA A 383 17.73 0.99 0.27
CA ALA A 383 16.80 0.45 1.27
C ALA A 383 17.48 -0.62 2.13
N ALA A 384 18.24 -1.53 1.53
CA ALA A 384 19.02 -2.53 2.27
C ALA A 384 20.06 -1.89 3.20
N ARG A 385 20.72 -0.81 2.76
CA ARG A 385 21.68 -0.08 3.59
C ARG A 385 21.03 0.60 4.79
N SER A 386 19.89 1.24 4.57
CA SER A 386 19.09 1.86 5.64
C SER A 386 18.59 0.85 6.66
N TRP A 387 18.18 -0.34 6.21
CA TRP A 387 17.82 -1.45 7.09
C TRP A 387 19.02 -1.92 7.92
N ALA A 388 20.21 -2.05 7.32
CA ALA A 388 21.44 -2.43 8.01
C ALA A 388 21.88 -1.39 9.06
N GLU A 389 21.81 -0.09 8.70
CA GLU A 389 22.01 1.03 9.64
C GLU A 389 20.99 0.98 10.78
N SER A 390 19.75 0.57 10.47
CA SER A 390 18.68 0.41 11.44
C SER A 390 18.97 -0.65 12.49
N PHE A 391 19.39 -1.84 12.05
CA PHE A 391 19.84 -2.89 12.95
C PHE A 391 21.03 -2.45 13.81
N ALA A 392 22.05 -1.84 13.20
CA ALA A 392 23.27 -1.43 13.92
C ALA A 392 22.99 -0.39 15.00
N THR A 393 22.14 0.61 14.70
CA THR A 393 21.76 1.67 15.63
C THR A 393 20.89 1.15 16.77
N LEU A 394 19.91 0.30 16.45
CA LEU A 394 19.03 -0.32 17.44
C LEU A 394 19.85 -1.19 18.40
N LEU A 395 20.74 -2.05 17.86
CA LEU A 395 21.63 -2.90 18.66
C LEU A 395 22.49 -2.07 19.62
N ALA A 396 23.10 -0.98 19.12
CA ALA A 396 23.95 -0.11 19.93
C ALA A 396 23.22 0.55 21.10
N HIS A 397 21.96 0.97 20.90
CA HIS A 397 21.15 1.56 21.98
C HIS A 397 20.60 0.50 22.94
N ALA A 398 20.08 -0.61 22.41
CA ALA A 398 19.46 -1.67 23.16
C ALA A 398 20.44 -2.35 24.14
N ALA A 399 21.69 -2.56 23.71
CA ALA A 399 22.72 -3.17 24.54
C ALA A 399 22.99 -2.39 25.84
N GLY A 400 22.86 -1.06 25.81
CA GLY A 400 23.04 -0.20 27.00
C GLY A 400 21.74 0.11 27.76
N HIS A 401 20.57 -0.18 27.21
CA HIS A 401 19.27 0.22 27.78
C HIS A 401 18.20 -0.87 27.63
N PRO A 402 18.42 -2.09 28.18
CA PRO A 402 17.53 -3.23 27.98
C PRO A 402 16.10 -3.01 28.51
N ASP A 403 15.90 -2.09 29.47
CA ASP A 403 14.57 -1.76 29.99
C ASP A 403 13.76 -0.85 29.06
N SER A 404 14.33 -0.39 27.94
CA SER A 404 13.62 0.46 26.99
C SER A 404 12.55 -0.32 26.24
N ARG A 405 11.40 0.31 26.00
CA ARG A 405 10.38 -0.23 25.09
C ARG A 405 10.92 -0.29 23.66
N LEU A 406 10.59 -1.33 22.92
CA LEU A 406 11.11 -1.54 21.56
C LEU A 406 10.81 -0.35 20.64
N HIS A 407 9.60 0.20 20.71
CA HIS A 407 9.23 1.36 19.91
C HIS A 407 10.01 2.63 20.26
N ALA A 408 10.62 2.70 21.46
CA ALA A 408 11.38 3.86 21.91
C ALA A 408 12.86 3.82 21.56
N LEU A 409 13.36 2.68 21.08
CA LEU A 409 14.74 2.55 20.65
C LEU A 409 14.95 3.27 19.30
N PRO A 410 15.98 4.11 19.17
CA PRO A 410 16.33 4.75 17.90
C PRO A 410 16.69 3.70 16.85
N MET A 411 16.13 3.85 15.66
CA MET A 411 16.50 3.04 14.50
C MET A 411 17.54 3.74 13.63
N LEU A 412 17.55 5.06 13.52
CA LEU A 412 18.63 5.78 12.83
C LEU A 412 19.37 6.71 13.78
N PRO A 413 20.64 7.06 13.48
CA PRO A 413 21.29 8.19 14.13
C PRO A 413 20.41 9.45 14.01
N GLY A 414 20.37 10.28 15.07
CA GLY A 414 19.45 11.42 15.12
C GLY A 414 19.67 12.43 14.00
N ASP A 415 20.93 12.76 13.70
CA ASP A 415 21.33 13.62 12.59
C ASP A 415 20.94 13.03 11.22
N ARG A 416 21.06 11.72 11.05
CA ARG A 416 20.62 11.02 9.83
C ARG A 416 19.10 11.08 9.67
N LEU A 417 18.33 10.87 10.74
CA LEU A 417 16.87 10.93 10.71
C LEU A 417 16.38 12.37 10.42
N ASP A 418 16.95 13.37 11.09
CA ASP A 418 16.63 14.78 10.88
C ASP A 418 16.92 15.21 9.44
N ALA A 419 18.08 14.80 8.89
CA ALA A 419 18.42 15.06 7.50
C ALA A 419 17.44 14.40 6.51
N THR A 420 16.98 13.18 6.80
CA THR A 420 15.95 12.50 6.00
C THR A 420 14.61 13.22 6.04
N VAL A 421 14.14 13.63 7.23
CA VAL A 421 12.90 14.39 7.39
C VAL A 421 12.98 15.74 6.68
N ALA A 422 14.14 16.40 6.74
CA ALA A 422 14.38 17.65 6.02
C ALA A 422 14.38 17.44 4.50
N ALA A 423 15.00 16.36 4.00
CA ALA A 423 15.02 16.03 2.57
C ALA A 423 13.62 15.71 2.02
N ILE A 424 12.79 14.96 2.76
CA ILE A 424 11.39 14.68 2.40
C ILE A 424 10.60 15.98 2.21
N ASN A 425 10.89 17.00 3.01
CA ASN A 425 10.18 18.27 3.05
C ASN A 425 10.93 19.41 2.34
N SER A 426 11.93 19.09 1.51
CA SER A 426 12.74 20.11 0.83
C SER A 426 11.97 20.89 -0.24
N GLY A 427 10.86 20.33 -0.75
CA GLY A 427 9.95 20.95 -1.71
C GLY A 427 8.93 21.91 -1.09
N TYR A 428 9.04 22.22 0.21
CA TYR A 428 8.13 23.13 0.90
C TYR A 428 8.16 24.53 0.28
N GLU A 429 6.99 25.02 -0.12
CA GLU A 429 6.79 26.35 -0.70
C GLU A 429 6.11 27.31 0.29
N THR A 430 6.29 28.60 0.06
CA THR A 430 5.54 29.65 0.77
C THR A 430 4.87 30.58 -0.22
N TYR A 431 3.61 30.93 0.04
CA TYR A 431 2.79 31.78 -0.81
C TYR A 431 2.48 33.10 -0.08
N PRO A 432 3.25 34.18 -0.31
CA PRO A 432 3.07 35.45 0.39
C PRO A 432 1.90 36.29 -0.13
N GLU A 433 1.48 36.09 -1.37
CA GLU A 433 0.49 36.93 -2.08
C GLU A 433 -0.86 36.23 -2.25
N LEU A 434 -1.28 35.46 -1.24
CA LEU A 434 -2.59 34.80 -1.26
C LEU A 434 -3.71 35.82 -1.09
N ARG A 435 -4.82 35.55 -1.77
CA ARG A 435 -6.04 36.39 -1.78
C ARG A 435 -7.29 35.52 -1.70
N PRO A 436 -8.45 36.07 -1.29
CA PRO A 436 -9.70 35.33 -1.25
C PRO A 436 -10.02 34.73 -2.62
N VAL A 437 -10.62 33.55 -2.62
CA VAL A 437 -10.74 32.69 -3.80
C VAL A 437 -11.46 33.32 -5.00
N HIS A 438 -12.35 34.28 -4.77
CA HIS A 438 -13.06 35.01 -5.82
C HIS A 438 -12.26 36.19 -6.38
N ALA A 439 -11.26 36.70 -5.66
CA ALA A 439 -10.57 37.95 -6.00
C ALA A 439 -9.77 37.85 -7.32
N ALA A 440 -9.13 36.70 -7.58
CA ALA A 440 -8.41 36.46 -8.83
C ALA A 440 -9.34 36.50 -10.06
N PHE A 441 -10.55 35.97 -9.91
CA PHE A 441 -11.59 36.03 -10.93
C PHE A 441 -12.03 37.48 -11.17
N GLU A 442 -12.30 38.24 -10.10
CA GLU A 442 -12.75 39.64 -10.21
C GLU A 442 -11.71 40.55 -10.88
N GLU A 443 -10.43 40.34 -10.59
CA GLU A 443 -9.35 41.04 -11.27
C GLU A 443 -9.36 40.77 -12.77
N THR A 444 -9.52 39.51 -13.16
CA THR A 444 -9.63 39.13 -14.57
C THR A 444 -10.89 39.70 -15.21
N ALA A 445 -12.03 39.67 -14.52
CA ALA A 445 -13.29 40.24 -15.01
C ALA A 445 -13.23 41.75 -15.21
N ARG A 446 -12.48 42.47 -14.37
CA ARG A 446 -12.22 43.91 -14.52
C ARG A 446 -11.23 44.21 -15.64
N ALA A 447 -10.14 43.43 -15.73
CA ALA A 447 -9.06 43.70 -16.68
C ALA A 447 -9.40 43.24 -18.11
N ARG A 448 -10.14 42.14 -18.26
CA ARG A 448 -10.44 41.47 -19.53
C ARG A 448 -11.89 40.95 -19.55
N PRO A 449 -12.90 41.84 -19.54
CA PRO A 449 -14.31 41.46 -19.42
C PRO A 449 -14.83 40.59 -20.57
N ASP A 450 -14.23 40.70 -21.76
CA ASP A 450 -14.68 40.05 -22.99
C ASP A 450 -14.13 38.63 -23.18
N LEU A 451 -13.21 38.18 -22.31
CA LEU A 451 -12.79 36.78 -22.34
C LEU A 451 -13.96 35.85 -22.04
N THR A 452 -14.04 34.71 -22.72
CA THR A 452 -15.00 33.66 -22.39
C THR A 452 -14.63 33.02 -21.06
N ALA A 453 -15.55 33.06 -20.09
CA ALA A 453 -15.36 32.44 -18.77
C ALA A 453 -15.91 31.02 -18.73
N VAL A 454 -17.14 30.85 -19.22
CA VAL A 454 -17.85 29.57 -19.20
C VAL A 454 -18.49 29.35 -20.56
N GLU A 455 -18.35 28.14 -21.08
CA GLU A 455 -18.98 27.70 -22.32
C GLU A 455 -19.71 26.38 -22.08
N SER A 456 -20.98 26.34 -22.45
CA SER A 456 -21.89 25.22 -22.24
C SER A 456 -22.71 24.94 -23.50
N THR A 457 -23.44 23.83 -23.51
CA THR A 457 -24.40 23.49 -24.57
C THR A 457 -25.49 24.56 -24.77
N THR A 458 -25.81 25.33 -23.73
CA THR A 458 -26.81 26.42 -23.77
C THR A 458 -26.24 27.79 -24.16
N GLY A 459 -24.93 27.90 -24.38
CA GLY A 459 -24.26 29.13 -24.77
C GLY A 459 -23.00 29.44 -23.95
N SER A 460 -22.40 30.60 -24.23
CA SER A 460 -21.19 31.09 -23.57
C SER A 460 -21.43 32.42 -22.84
N ILE A 461 -20.67 32.64 -21.77
CA ILE A 461 -20.70 33.90 -21.00
C ILE A 461 -19.28 34.39 -20.74
N GLY A 462 -19.07 35.70 -20.95
CA GLY A 462 -17.80 36.36 -20.69
C GLY A 462 -17.58 36.68 -19.21
N TYR A 463 -16.32 36.88 -18.81
CA TYR A 463 -15.94 37.17 -17.42
C TYR A 463 -16.70 38.38 -16.83
N GLY A 464 -16.81 39.48 -17.58
CA GLY A 464 -17.49 40.69 -17.10
C GLY A 464 -18.99 40.51 -16.92
N ALA A 465 -19.64 39.75 -17.81
CA ALA A 465 -21.06 39.45 -17.71
C ALA A 465 -21.35 38.49 -16.55
N LEU A 466 -20.50 37.48 -16.37
CA LEU A 466 -20.59 36.53 -15.27
C LEU A 466 -20.43 37.22 -13.92
N ASP A 467 -19.44 38.12 -13.78
CA ASP A 467 -19.19 38.88 -12.56
C ASP A 467 -20.41 39.75 -12.18
N ARG A 468 -20.95 40.52 -13.12
CA ARG A 468 -22.13 41.37 -12.84
C ARG A 468 -23.35 40.54 -12.43
N ARG A 469 -23.54 39.37 -13.03
CA ARG A 469 -24.64 38.46 -12.68
C ARG A 469 -24.46 37.87 -11.27
N ALA A 470 -23.22 37.52 -10.90
CA ALA A 470 -22.87 37.11 -9.53
C ALA A 470 -23.05 38.26 -8.52
N ASN A 471 -22.69 39.49 -8.87
CA ASN A 471 -22.91 40.66 -8.02
C ASN A 471 -24.40 40.90 -7.73
N LEU A 472 -25.27 40.76 -8.74
CA LEU A 472 -26.72 40.87 -8.57
C LEU A 472 -27.25 39.86 -7.54
N LEU A 473 -26.79 38.61 -7.62
CA LEU A 473 -27.16 37.59 -6.64
C LEU A 473 -26.55 37.90 -5.26
N ALA A 474 -25.29 38.37 -5.19
CA ALA A 474 -24.65 38.75 -3.94
C ALA A 474 -25.44 39.82 -3.19
N HIS A 475 -25.94 40.86 -3.87
CA HIS A 475 -26.83 41.87 -3.27
C HIS A 475 -28.08 41.27 -2.64
N ARG A 476 -28.72 40.29 -3.31
CA ARG A 476 -29.91 39.58 -2.77
C ARG A 476 -29.55 38.78 -1.53
N LEU A 477 -28.42 38.07 -1.55
CA LEU A 477 -27.96 37.27 -0.42
C LEU A 477 -27.58 38.13 0.79
N ILE A 478 -26.92 39.27 0.56
CA ILE A 478 -26.60 40.26 1.61
C ILE A 478 -27.88 40.82 2.23
N ALA A 479 -28.89 41.14 1.42
CA ALA A 479 -30.19 41.60 1.92
C ALA A 479 -30.91 40.56 2.79
N GLN A 480 -30.61 39.27 2.63
CA GLN A 480 -31.09 38.18 3.48
C GLN A 480 -30.22 37.91 4.71
N GLY A 481 -29.15 38.70 4.91
CA GLY A 481 -28.24 38.58 6.05
C GLY A 481 -27.11 37.57 5.87
N LEU A 482 -26.81 37.17 4.63
CA LEU A 482 -25.62 36.36 4.33
C LEU A 482 -24.35 37.23 4.42
N GLY A 483 -23.29 36.70 5.03
CA GLY A 483 -22.03 37.40 5.24
C GLY A 483 -20.95 36.50 5.87
N PRO A 484 -19.82 37.07 6.33
CA PRO A 484 -18.74 36.30 6.94
C PRO A 484 -19.19 35.36 8.06
N GLU A 485 -18.61 34.15 8.08
CA GLU A 485 -18.92 33.06 9.04
C GLU A 485 -20.38 32.56 9.02
N ARG A 486 -21.17 32.95 8.01
CA ARG A 486 -22.48 32.36 7.71
C ARG A 486 -22.34 31.34 6.58
N THR A 487 -23.32 30.45 6.49
CA THR A 487 -23.34 29.35 5.51
C THR A 487 -24.54 29.49 4.59
N ALA A 488 -24.34 29.19 3.31
CA ALA A 488 -25.40 29.06 2.31
C ALA A 488 -25.32 27.69 1.64
N GLY A 489 -26.45 26.98 1.56
CA GLY A 489 -26.55 25.73 0.81
C GLY A 489 -26.51 26.02 -0.68
N VAL A 490 -25.87 25.18 -1.47
CA VAL A 490 -25.86 25.28 -2.93
C VAL A 490 -26.38 23.98 -3.51
N LEU A 491 -27.61 24.02 -4.03
CA LEU A 491 -28.20 22.92 -4.82
C LEU A 491 -28.46 23.44 -6.22
N VAL A 492 -27.42 23.47 -7.03
CA VAL A 492 -27.46 23.97 -8.41
C VAL A 492 -26.76 22.95 -9.29
N GLU A 493 -27.41 22.50 -10.37
CA GLU A 493 -26.78 21.58 -11.30
C GLU A 493 -25.68 22.28 -12.10
N ARG A 494 -24.68 21.51 -12.57
CA ARG A 494 -23.56 21.99 -13.36
C ARG A 494 -24.05 22.82 -14.55
N SER A 495 -23.74 24.12 -14.50
CA SER A 495 -24.22 25.14 -15.45
C SER A 495 -23.53 26.48 -15.15
N VAL A 496 -23.79 27.50 -15.97
CA VAL A 496 -23.40 28.89 -15.65
C VAL A 496 -23.98 29.34 -14.30
N ASP A 497 -25.20 28.90 -13.96
CA ASP A 497 -25.88 29.26 -12.72
C ASP A 497 -25.09 28.82 -11.48
N LEU A 498 -24.45 27.64 -11.55
CA LEU A 498 -23.62 27.13 -10.46
C LEU A 498 -22.46 28.09 -10.19
N ILE A 499 -21.80 28.56 -11.25
CA ILE A 499 -20.65 29.47 -11.13
C ILE A 499 -21.09 30.82 -10.59
N VAL A 500 -22.24 31.34 -11.05
CA VAL A 500 -22.87 32.56 -10.50
C VAL A 500 -23.15 32.40 -9.01
N ALA A 501 -23.73 31.27 -8.59
CA ALA A 501 -24.06 31.00 -7.19
C ALA A 501 -22.82 30.99 -6.29
N LEU A 502 -21.77 30.28 -6.70
CA LEU A 502 -20.52 30.17 -5.94
C LEU A 502 -19.83 31.53 -5.78
N LEU A 503 -19.67 32.27 -6.89
CA LEU A 503 -19.06 33.61 -6.87
C LEU A 503 -19.88 34.57 -6.00
N ALA A 504 -21.22 34.55 -6.12
CA ALA A 504 -22.09 35.41 -5.33
C ALA A 504 -21.94 35.15 -3.82
N ILE A 505 -21.91 33.89 -3.40
CA ILE A 505 -21.71 33.51 -1.99
C ILE A 505 -20.35 34.01 -1.49
N TRP A 506 -19.27 33.74 -2.22
CA TRP A 506 -17.93 34.17 -1.80
C TRP A 506 -17.76 35.70 -1.77
N LYS A 507 -18.44 36.44 -2.66
CA LYS A 507 -18.48 37.92 -2.63
C LYS A 507 -19.16 38.46 -1.37
N THR A 508 -20.07 37.72 -0.75
CA THR A 508 -20.61 38.09 0.57
C THR A 508 -19.63 37.80 1.72
N GLY A 509 -18.57 37.03 1.48
CA GLY A 509 -17.66 36.51 2.50
C GLY A 509 -18.16 35.27 3.23
N ALA A 510 -19.32 34.73 2.86
CA ALA A 510 -19.90 33.53 3.45
C ALA A 510 -19.29 32.23 2.89
N ALA A 511 -19.48 31.15 3.63
CA ALA A 511 -19.14 29.80 3.16
C ALA A 511 -20.29 29.18 2.39
N MET A 512 -19.95 28.51 1.30
CA MET A 512 -20.88 27.61 0.62
C MET A 512 -20.89 26.22 1.28
N VAL A 513 -22.04 25.55 1.21
CA VAL A 513 -22.23 24.15 1.63
C VAL A 513 -22.86 23.41 0.46
N PRO A 514 -22.13 22.48 -0.18
CA PRO A 514 -22.63 21.83 -1.38
C PRO A 514 -23.70 20.80 -1.04
N LEU A 515 -24.79 20.83 -1.81
CA LEU A 515 -25.89 19.87 -1.79
C LEU A 515 -26.00 19.25 -3.19
N ASP A 516 -26.48 18.01 -3.26
CA ASP A 516 -26.67 17.30 -4.54
C ASP A 516 -28.15 16.94 -4.72
N ALA A 517 -28.66 17.12 -5.93
CA ALA A 517 -30.05 16.80 -6.25
C ALA A 517 -30.38 15.31 -6.05
N ARG A 518 -29.38 14.42 -6.05
CA ARG A 518 -29.52 12.98 -5.82
C ARG A 518 -29.47 12.60 -4.33
N MET A 519 -29.21 13.55 -3.41
CA MET A 519 -29.23 13.26 -1.98
C MET A 519 -30.67 13.01 -1.51
N PRO A 520 -30.90 12.05 -0.58
CA PRO A 520 -32.17 11.92 0.11
C PRO A 520 -32.50 13.19 0.92
N ASP A 521 -33.78 13.52 1.01
CA ASP A 521 -34.28 14.71 1.70
C ASP A 521 -33.85 14.76 3.17
N ARG A 522 -33.84 13.61 3.87
CA ARG A 522 -33.32 13.48 5.24
C ARG A 522 -31.87 13.93 5.39
N ARG A 523 -31.04 13.66 4.37
CA ARG A 523 -29.63 14.06 4.38
C ARG A 523 -29.49 15.56 4.12
N VAL A 524 -30.31 16.12 3.24
CA VAL A 524 -30.39 17.57 3.03
C VAL A 524 -30.84 18.29 4.31
N GLU A 525 -31.88 17.79 4.98
CA GLU A 525 -32.37 18.32 6.27
C GLU A 525 -31.28 18.30 7.35
N PHE A 526 -30.57 17.17 7.47
CA PHE A 526 -29.47 17.05 8.43
C PHE A 526 -28.37 18.07 8.16
N ILE A 527 -27.90 18.17 6.91
CA ILE A 527 -26.86 19.13 6.52
C ILE A 527 -27.34 20.56 6.75
N ALA A 528 -28.58 20.87 6.39
CA ALA A 528 -29.17 22.19 6.55
C ALA A 528 -29.20 22.63 8.02
N SER A 529 -29.58 21.71 8.91
CA SER A 529 -29.63 21.92 10.34
C SER A 529 -28.24 22.03 10.99
N ASP A 530 -27.34 21.07 10.71
CA ASP A 530 -25.99 21.02 11.31
C ASP A 530 -25.13 22.20 10.82
N ALA A 531 -25.26 22.59 9.54
CA ALA A 531 -24.58 23.74 8.97
C ALA A 531 -25.22 25.10 9.31
N LYS A 532 -26.44 25.11 9.87
CA LYS A 532 -27.24 26.32 10.16
C LYS A 532 -27.36 27.24 8.94
N LEU A 533 -27.80 26.67 7.82
CA LEU A 533 -27.88 27.40 6.55
C LEU A 533 -28.78 28.64 6.68
N THR A 534 -28.26 29.79 6.23
CA THR A 534 -29.05 31.04 6.17
C THR A 534 -30.04 31.02 5.02
N THR A 535 -29.67 30.38 3.91
CA THR A 535 -30.47 30.25 2.68
C THR A 535 -29.96 29.07 1.86
N ILE A 536 -30.78 28.53 0.98
CA ILE A 536 -30.37 27.58 -0.07
C ILE A 536 -30.44 28.29 -1.41
N VAL A 537 -29.30 28.45 -2.07
CA VAL A 537 -29.20 28.94 -3.44
C VAL A 537 -29.48 27.80 -4.39
N THR A 538 -30.46 27.98 -5.27
CA THR A 538 -31.00 26.91 -6.12
C THR A 538 -31.50 27.40 -7.48
N GLN A 539 -31.86 26.48 -8.37
CA GLN A 539 -32.59 26.75 -9.61
C GLN A 539 -34.11 26.60 -9.38
N GLU A 540 -34.90 27.29 -10.20
CA GLU A 540 -36.38 27.32 -10.09
C GLU A 540 -36.98 25.91 -10.02
N ARG A 541 -36.47 24.96 -10.81
CA ARG A 541 -36.97 23.58 -10.85
C ARG A 541 -36.86 22.79 -9.53
N PHE A 542 -36.06 23.25 -8.57
CA PHE A 542 -35.86 22.57 -7.29
C PHE A 542 -36.55 23.27 -6.11
N THR A 543 -37.23 24.41 -6.34
CA THR A 543 -37.84 25.21 -5.26
C THR A 543 -38.93 24.44 -4.54
N ASP A 544 -39.84 23.79 -5.27
CA ASP A 544 -40.95 23.01 -4.71
C ASP A 544 -40.47 21.89 -3.78
N ARG A 545 -39.42 21.15 -4.21
CA ARG A 545 -38.81 20.11 -3.39
C ARG A 545 -38.22 20.69 -2.11
N LEU A 546 -37.46 21.78 -2.22
CA LEU A 546 -36.70 22.33 -1.10
C LEU A 546 -37.57 23.12 -0.12
N ALA A 547 -38.74 23.61 -0.55
CA ALA A 547 -39.66 24.37 0.28
C ALA A 547 -40.11 23.57 1.52
N ALA A 548 -40.15 22.24 1.42
CA ALA A 548 -40.52 21.34 2.51
C ALA A 548 -39.54 21.39 3.70
N HIS A 549 -38.29 21.83 3.52
CA HIS A 549 -37.27 21.81 4.58
C HIS A 549 -37.29 23.06 5.48
N GLY A 550 -38.11 24.07 5.17
CA GLY A 550 -38.26 25.27 6.02
C GLY A 550 -37.05 26.21 6.07
N VAL A 551 -36.10 26.08 5.13
CA VAL A 551 -34.96 27.01 4.96
C VAL A 551 -35.31 28.04 3.87
N PRO A 552 -34.97 29.34 4.03
CA PRO A 552 -35.16 30.32 2.97
C PRO A 552 -34.50 29.88 1.65
N LEU A 553 -35.19 30.10 0.53
CA LEU A 553 -34.69 29.74 -0.80
C LEU A 553 -34.37 31.00 -1.60
N THR A 554 -33.29 30.95 -2.38
CA THR A 554 -32.91 32.01 -3.30
C THR A 554 -32.61 31.44 -4.67
N THR A 555 -33.34 31.90 -5.69
CA THR A 555 -33.14 31.43 -7.06
C THR A 555 -32.02 32.22 -7.74
N VAL A 556 -31.19 31.52 -8.50
CA VAL A 556 -30.13 32.15 -9.29
C VAL A 556 -30.78 32.97 -10.41
N PRO A 557 -30.48 34.28 -10.54
CA PRO A 557 -31.03 35.09 -11.63
C PRO A 557 -30.53 34.54 -12.97
N THR A 558 -31.37 34.41 -13.99
CA THR A 558 -31.00 33.96 -15.35
C THR A 558 -30.38 35.07 -16.21
N GLU A 559 -30.79 36.32 -15.96
CA GLU A 559 -30.37 37.51 -16.70
C GLU A 559 -30.09 38.69 -15.77
N GLY A 560 -29.56 39.77 -16.35
CA GLY A 560 -29.23 41.00 -15.65
C GLY A 560 -27.87 40.98 -14.97
N GLY A 561 -27.57 42.08 -14.27
CA GLY A 561 -26.32 42.22 -13.54
C GLY A 561 -26.30 43.50 -12.72
N ALA A 562 -25.39 43.57 -11.76
CA ALA A 562 -25.17 44.73 -10.90
C ALA A 562 -23.67 45.00 -10.75
N ASP A 563 -23.33 46.20 -10.28
CA ASP A 563 -21.98 46.49 -9.80
C ASP A 563 -21.70 45.74 -8.49
N ALA A 564 -20.42 45.56 -8.17
CA ALA A 564 -19.97 44.86 -6.99
C ALA A 564 -20.62 45.44 -5.71
N PRO A 565 -21.04 44.59 -4.75
CA PRO A 565 -21.62 45.08 -3.51
C PRO A 565 -20.58 45.83 -2.66
N ASP A 566 -21.03 46.89 -1.99
CA ASP A 566 -20.21 47.66 -1.04
C ASP A 566 -20.18 46.93 0.31
N VAL A 567 -19.28 45.96 0.46
CA VAL A 567 -19.09 45.16 1.67
C VAL A 567 -17.64 45.22 2.16
N PRO A 568 -17.37 45.03 3.47
CA PRO A 568 -16.02 44.91 3.99
C PRO A 568 -15.24 43.80 3.28
N ALA A 569 -13.94 44.02 3.09
CA ALA A 569 -13.07 43.05 2.43
C ALA A 569 -13.11 41.67 3.10
N VAL A 570 -13.25 40.63 2.29
CA VAL A 570 -13.23 39.23 2.75
C VAL A 570 -11.83 38.89 3.26
N ARG A 571 -11.75 38.36 4.48
CA ARG A 571 -10.49 37.95 5.11
C ARG A 571 -10.12 36.52 4.74
N MET A 572 -8.83 36.22 4.76
CA MET A 572 -8.31 34.88 4.45
C MET A 572 -8.73 33.81 5.46
N ASP A 573 -8.99 34.20 6.71
CA ASP A 573 -9.42 33.31 7.80
C ASP A 573 -10.95 33.08 7.86
N HIS A 574 -11.72 33.76 7.00
CA HIS A 574 -13.14 33.51 6.85
C HIS A 574 -13.42 32.17 6.16
N ALA A 575 -14.57 31.58 6.49
CA ALA A 575 -15.10 30.38 5.85
C ALA A 575 -15.32 30.54 4.35
N ALA A 576 -14.68 29.69 3.55
CA ALA A 576 -14.92 29.61 2.11
C ALA A 576 -15.92 28.51 1.76
N TYR A 577 -15.78 27.33 2.38
CA TYR A 577 -16.68 26.20 2.15
C TYR A 577 -16.67 25.18 3.29
N VAL A 578 -17.80 24.48 3.45
CA VAL A 578 -17.96 23.37 4.40
C VAL A 578 -18.33 22.10 3.65
N TYR A 579 -17.42 21.13 3.64
CA TYR A 579 -17.63 19.83 2.99
C TYR A 579 -18.05 18.77 3.99
N TYR A 580 -19.21 18.14 3.78
CA TYR A 580 -19.62 17.02 4.62
C TYR A 580 -18.96 15.73 4.17
N THR A 581 -18.28 15.08 5.11
CA THR A 581 -17.67 13.76 4.94
C THR A 581 -18.37 12.74 5.82
N SER A 582 -18.21 11.45 5.51
CA SER A 582 -18.68 10.39 6.37
C SER A 582 -18.01 10.44 7.73
N GLY A 583 -18.75 10.10 8.80
CA GLY A 583 -18.25 10.18 10.17
C GLY A 583 -18.19 8.83 10.86
N SER A 584 -17.08 8.54 11.54
CA SER A 584 -16.88 7.30 12.32
C SER A 584 -17.91 7.09 13.46
N THR A 585 -18.62 8.14 13.87
CA THR A 585 -19.73 8.09 14.84
C THR A 585 -21.09 7.77 14.19
N GLY A 586 -21.09 7.53 12.88
CA GLY A 586 -22.28 7.31 12.05
C GLY A 586 -23.17 8.52 11.82
N ARG A 587 -22.58 9.73 11.92
CA ARG A 587 -23.21 10.98 11.47
C ARG A 587 -22.21 11.74 10.59
N PRO A 588 -22.65 12.31 9.45
CA PRO A 588 -21.77 13.12 8.61
C PRO A 588 -21.17 14.29 9.39
N LYS A 589 -19.93 14.66 9.07
CA LYS A 589 -19.19 15.75 9.72
C LYS A 589 -18.78 16.80 8.68
N GLY A 590 -19.09 18.07 8.95
CA GLY A 590 -18.67 19.18 8.09
C GLY A 590 -17.21 19.56 8.33
N VAL A 591 -16.35 19.49 7.31
CA VAL A 591 -14.98 19.98 7.32
C VAL A 591 -14.99 21.45 6.90
N VAL A 592 -14.47 22.32 7.75
CA VAL A 592 -14.47 23.77 7.51
C VAL A 592 -13.14 24.21 6.90
N LEU A 593 -13.18 24.66 5.65
CA LEU A 593 -12.03 25.25 4.96
C LEU A 593 -12.21 26.76 4.82
N ASP A 594 -11.14 27.49 5.09
CA ASP A 594 -11.09 28.94 4.93
C ASP A 594 -10.56 29.35 3.56
N HIS A 595 -10.66 30.65 3.25
CA HIS A 595 -10.12 31.19 2.01
C HIS A 595 -8.62 30.98 1.88
N HIS A 596 -7.86 30.92 2.98
CA HIS A 596 -6.43 30.66 2.97
C HIS A 596 -6.13 29.26 2.43
N THR A 597 -6.79 28.23 2.99
CA THR A 597 -6.62 26.84 2.58
C THR A 597 -6.95 26.64 1.10
N ALA A 598 -8.05 27.25 0.66
CA ALA A 598 -8.46 27.20 -0.73
C ALA A 598 -7.48 27.91 -1.68
N ALA A 599 -7.01 29.10 -1.31
CA ALA A 599 -6.09 29.89 -2.13
C ALA A 599 -4.72 29.21 -2.27
N VAL A 600 -4.22 28.55 -1.21
CA VAL A 600 -2.99 27.72 -1.26
C VAL A 600 -3.08 26.69 -2.38
N ARG A 601 -4.21 25.99 -2.48
CA ARG A 601 -4.42 24.95 -3.51
C ARG A 601 -4.44 25.55 -4.91
N LEU A 602 -5.14 26.68 -5.09
CA LEU A 602 -5.24 27.36 -6.39
C LEU A 602 -3.88 27.90 -6.86
N GLU A 603 -3.09 28.46 -5.95
CA GLU A 603 -1.75 28.97 -6.23
C GLU A 603 -0.81 27.85 -6.70
N TRP A 604 -0.82 26.70 -6.01
CA TRP A 604 -0.04 25.54 -6.42
C TRP A 604 -0.46 25.04 -7.82
N LEU A 605 -1.77 24.93 -8.07
CA LEU A 605 -2.31 24.49 -9.37
C LEU A 605 -1.89 25.44 -10.49
N GLY A 606 -2.02 26.76 -10.26
CA GLY A 606 -1.61 27.79 -11.21
C GLY A 606 -0.12 27.72 -11.55
N ARG A 607 0.74 27.52 -10.56
CA ARG A 607 2.20 27.35 -10.77
C ARG A 607 2.53 26.06 -11.52
N ARG A 608 1.88 24.95 -11.18
CA ARG A 608 2.20 23.62 -11.72
C ARG A 608 1.70 23.42 -13.14
N TYR A 609 0.49 23.85 -13.44
CA TYR A 609 -0.16 23.60 -14.74
C TYR A 609 -0.15 24.82 -15.66
N ARG A 610 0.09 26.03 -15.14
CA ARG A 610 0.25 27.26 -15.94
C ARG A 610 -0.90 27.46 -16.95
N LEU A 611 -2.12 27.24 -16.48
CA LEU A 611 -3.33 27.53 -17.26
C LEU A 611 -3.35 29.02 -17.63
N GLY A 612 -3.98 29.34 -18.75
CA GLY A 612 -4.13 30.73 -19.18
C GLY A 612 -5.24 30.95 -20.21
N PRO A 613 -5.37 32.19 -20.71
CA PRO A 613 -6.34 32.52 -21.75
C PRO A 613 -6.14 31.65 -22.99
N GLY A 614 -7.24 31.11 -23.51
CA GLY A 614 -7.25 30.16 -24.63
C GLY A 614 -7.27 28.70 -24.21
N ASP A 615 -6.82 28.37 -22.99
CA ASP A 615 -6.99 27.02 -22.44
C ASP A 615 -8.45 26.76 -22.07
N ARG A 616 -8.87 25.50 -22.22
CA ARG A 616 -10.18 25.00 -21.80
C ARG A 616 -10.00 23.87 -20.80
N VAL A 617 -10.84 23.87 -19.76
CA VAL A 617 -10.81 22.87 -18.69
C VAL A 617 -12.21 22.33 -18.47
N VAL A 618 -12.33 21.01 -18.42
CA VAL A 618 -13.61 20.34 -18.16
C VAL A 618 -13.91 20.35 -16.67
N HIS A 619 -15.08 20.88 -16.31
CA HIS A 619 -15.65 20.69 -14.98
C HIS A 619 -16.70 19.60 -15.03
N LYS A 620 -16.40 18.47 -14.39
CA LYS A 620 -17.31 17.33 -14.34
C LYS A 620 -17.52 16.76 -12.94
N THR A 621 -16.62 17.06 -12.00
CA THR A 621 -16.68 16.47 -10.67
C THR A 621 -17.87 17.04 -9.90
N PRO A 622 -18.70 16.19 -9.24
CA PRO A 622 -19.81 16.67 -8.44
C PRO A 622 -19.36 17.68 -7.38
N LEU A 623 -20.15 18.74 -7.18
CA LEU A 623 -19.80 19.84 -6.26
C LEU A 623 -19.59 19.39 -4.81
N ILE A 624 -20.18 18.25 -4.43
CA ILE A 624 -20.05 17.63 -3.11
C ILE A 624 -18.65 17.04 -2.84
N PHE A 625 -17.77 17.02 -3.84
CA PHE A 625 -16.34 16.74 -3.67
C PHE A 625 -15.53 18.02 -3.80
N ASP A 626 -14.54 18.19 -2.92
CA ASP A 626 -13.64 19.34 -2.87
C ASP A 626 -12.84 19.55 -4.17
N VAL A 627 -12.58 18.48 -4.93
CA VAL A 627 -11.95 18.53 -6.25
C VAL A 627 -12.69 19.48 -7.22
N ALA A 628 -14.02 19.54 -7.14
CA ALA A 628 -14.81 20.42 -8.00
C ALA A 628 -14.43 21.90 -7.86
N ILE A 629 -13.97 22.33 -6.68
CA ILE A 629 -13.64 23.73 -6.42
C ILE A 629 -12.46 24.18 -7.25
N TRP A 630 -11.41 23.38 -7.32
CA TRP A 630 -10.24 23.75 -8.12
C TRP A 630 -10.46 23.48 -9.61
N GLU A 631 -11.32 22.53 -10.00
CA GLU A 631 -11.76 22.40 -11.40
C GLU A 631 -12.45 23.69 -11.88
N ILE A 632 -13.22 24.34 -11.01
CA ILE A 632 -13.93 25.59 -11.31
C ILE A 632 -12.99 26.79 -11.19
N LEU A 633 -12.37 27.00 -10.03
CA LEU A 633 -11.63 28.22 -9.73
C LEU A 633 -10.22 28.24 -10.32
N GLY A 634 -9.59 27.09 -10.55
CA GLY A 634 -8.28 26.99 -11.18
C GLY A 634 -8.23 27.68 -12.55
N PRO A 635 -9.05 27.27 -13.52
CA PRO A 635 -9.12 27.94 -14.83
C PRO A 635 -9.66 29.38 -14.72
N LEU A 636 -10.67 29.63 -13.87
CA LEU A 636 -11.26 30.96 -13.74
C LEU A 636 -10.29 32.00 -13.15
N ALA A 637 -9.44 31.61 -12.21
CA ALA A 637 -8.40 32.47 -11.67
C ALA A 637 -7.28 32.76 -12.71
N ALA A 638 -7.11 31.89 -13.70
CA ALA A 638 -6.10 32.00 -14.75
C ALA A 638 -6.57 32.76 -16.01
N GLY A 639 -7.88 33.05 -16.12
CA GLY A 639 -8.46 33.62 -17.34
C GLY A 639 -8.74 32.59 -18.44
N ALA A 640 -8.74 31.30 -18.11
CA ALA A 640 -9.09 30.20 -19.01
C ALA A 640 -10.61 30.04 -19.12
N THR A 641 -11.07 29.18 -20.05
CA THR A 641 -12.50 28.87 -20.24
C THR A 641 -12.86 27.57 -19.51
N LEU A 642 -13.92 27.61 -18.71
CA LEU A 642 -14.51 26.44 -18.07
C LEU A 642 -15.55 25.79 -19.00
N LEU A 643 -15.51 24.47 -19.12
CA LEU A 643 -16.49 23.66 -19.83
C LEU A 643 -17.28 22.80 -18.81
N PRO A 644 -18.43 23.27 -18.31
CA PRO A 644 -19.27 22.46 -17.42
C PRO A 644 -19.87 21.31 -18.24
N ALA A 645 -19.55 20.08 -17.86
CA ALA A 645 -20.14 18.91 -18.48
C ALA A 645 -21.58 18.71 -17.98
N ASP A 646 -22.43 18.07 -18.80
CA ASP A 646 -23.83 17.78 -18.46
C ASP A 646 -23.94 17.09 -17.08
N PRO A 647 -25.05 17.25 -16.33
CA PRO A 647 -25.22 16.71 -14.97
C PRO A 647 -24.90 15.22 -14.79
N ASP A 648 -24.88 14.45 -15.88
CA ASP A 648 -24.61 13.00 -15.93
C ASP A 648 -23.35 12.63 -16.75
N ALA A 649 -22.52 13.60 -17.15
CA ALA A 649 -21.38 13.36 -18.05
C ALA A 649 -20.33 12.39 -17.50
N GLU A 650 -20.27 12.20 -16.18
CA GLU A 650 -19.40 11.20 -15.55
C GLU A 650 -19.71 9.76 -16.01
N SER A 651 -20.93 9.58 -16.48
CA SER A 651 -21.57 8.32 -16.84
C SER A 651 -21.69 8.14 -18.35
N ASP A 652 -21.72 9.26 -19.07
CA ASP A 652 -21.80 9.35 -20.52
C ASP A 652 -20.38 9.48 -21.10
N VAL A 653 -19.81 8.33 -21.43
CA VAL A 653 -18.45 8.24 -21.94
C VAL A 653 -18.30 8.97 -23.28
N THR A 654 -19.33 8.92 -24.14
CA THR A 654 -19.31 9.59 -25.45
C THR A 654 -19.26 11.10 -25.28
N HIS A 655 -20.15 11.66 -24.46
CA HIS A 655 -20.15 13.09 -24.20
C HIS A 655 -18.85 13.56 -23.54
N LEU A 656 -18.30 12.77 -22.61
CA LEU A 656 -17.00 13.08 -22.03
C LEU A 656 -15.88 13.06 -23.09
N THR A 657 -15.89 12.11 -24.02
CA THR A 657 -14.94 12.11 -25.15
C THR A 657 -15.09 13.35 -26.02
N GLU A 658 -16.31 13.82 -26.32
CA GLU A 658 -16.52 15.06 -27.07
C GLU A 658 -15.88 16.27 -26.37
N LEU A 659 -16.04 16.38 -25.06
CA LEU A 659 -15.43 17.48 -24.28
C LEU A 659 -13.90 17.39 -24.25
N LEU A 660 -13.34 16.18 -24.14
CA LEU A 660 -11.89 15.95 -24.08
C LEU A 660 -11.19 16.10 -25.43
N THR A 661 -11.91 15.89 -26.52
CA THR A 661 -11.40 16.06 -27.90
C THR A 661 -11.57 17.48 -28.43
N ALA A 662 -12.36 18.32 -27.74
CA ALA A 662 -12.53 19.72 -28.10
C ALA A 662 -11.20 20.48 -28.13
N GLU A 663 -11.04 21.38 -29.11
CA GLU A 663 -9.81 22.16 -29.26
C GLU A 663 -9.48 22.94 -28.00
N ASN A 664 -8.21 22.92 -27.61
CA ASN A 664 -7.66 23.56 -26.42
C ASN A 664 -8.17 23.01 -25.08
N THR A 665 -8.86 21.86 -25.05
CA THR A 665 -9.10 21.14 -23.78
C THR A 665 -7.79 20.53 -23.30
N VAL A 666 -7.21 21.10 -22.24
CA VAL A 666 -5.81 20.81 -21.83
C VAL A 666 -5.70 20.01 -20.54
N PHE A 667 -6.74 20.00 -19.74
CA PHE A 667 -6.72 19.42 -18.40
C PHE A 667 -8.04 18.72 -18.09
N THR A 668 -7.95 17.54 -17.49
CA THR A 668 -9.11 16.88 -16.87
C THR A 668 -8.67 16.08 -15.63
N HIS A 669 -9.65 15.74 -14.80
CA HIS A 669 -9.48 14.90 -13.61
C HIS A 669 -10.25 13.59 -13.78
N PHE A 670 -9.78 12.50 -13.19
CA PHE A 670 -10.55 11.28 -13.00
C PHE A 670 -10.35 10.70 -11.59
N VAL A 671 -11.38 10.00 -11.11
CA VAL A 671 -11.18 8.95 -10.10
C VAL A 671 -10.70 7.69 -10.83
N PRO A 672 -9.77 6.88 -10.29
CA PRO A 672 -9.23 5.70 -10.98
C PRO A 672 -10.27 4.73 -11.54
N SER A 673 -11.32 4.41 -10.76
CA SER A 673 -12.43 3.58 -11.25
C SER A 673 -13.16 4.17 -12.46
N MET A 674 -13.31 5.49 -12.49
CA MET A 674 -13.95 6.21 -13.59
C MET A 674 -13.04 6.23 -14.83
N LEU A 675 -11.73 6.44 -14.66
CA LEU A 675 -10.77 6.34 -15.75
C LEU A 675 -10.81 4.94 -16.36
N ASP A 676 -10.81 3.89 -15.54
CA ASP A 676 -10.84 2.51 -16.02
C ASP A 676 -12.11 2.21 -16.85
N ALA A 677 -13.26 2.72 -16.39
CA ALA A 677 -14.52 2.64 -17.13
C ALA A 677 -14.46 3.39 -18.46
N TYR A 678 -13.96 4.64 -18.44
CA TYR A 678 -13.77 5.45 -19.63
C TYR A 678 -12.87 4.72 -20.64
N LEU A 679 -11.70 4.24 -20.22
CA LEU A 679 -10.76 3.51 -21.09
C LEU A 679 -11.32 2.20 -21.65
N ARG A 680 -12.35 1.59 -21.03
CA ARG A 680 -13.00 0.36 -21.52
C ARG A 680 -14.05 0.62 -22.59
N HIS A 681 -14.67 1.79 -22.54
CA HIS A 681 -15.90 2.06 -23.30
C HIS A 681 -15.80 3.28 -24.21
N ALA A 682 -14.74 4.09 -24.08
CA ALA A 682 -14.56 5.28 -24.90
C ALA A 682 -14.32 4.90 -26.36
N PRO A 683 -14.93 5.63 -27.30
CA PRO A 683 -14.64 5.44 -28.71
C PRO A 683 -13.16 5.74 -28.97
N ALA A 684 -12.61 5.13 -30.02
CA ALA A 684 -11.25 5.43 -30.45
C ALA A 684 -11.19 6.89 -30.94
N ALA A 685 -10.58 7.76 -30.13
CA ALA A 685 -10.44 9.18 -30.41
C ALA A 685 -9.03 9.64 -30.06
N ARG A 686 -8.53 10.68 -30.76
CA ARG A 686 -7.29 11.36 -30.37
C ARG A 686 -7.62 12.59 -29.55
N HIS A 687 -6.80 12.84 -28.53
CA HIS A 687 -6.95 13.97 -27.60
C HIS A 687 -5.80 14.98 -27.80
N PRO A 688 -5.74 15.68 -28.94
CA PRO A 688 -4.52 16.38 -29.39
C PRO A 688 -4.11 17.55 -28.48
N SER A 689 -5.05 18.15 -27.75
CA SER A 689 -4.79 19.28 -26.84
C SER A 689 -4.60 18.86 -25.39
N LEU A 690 -4.95 17.63 -25.01
CA LEU A 690 -4.95 17.19 -23.62
C LEU A 690 -3.51 17.02 -23.15
N ARG A 691 -3.09 17.85 -22.18
CA ARG A 691 -1.73 17.85 -21.64
C ARG A 691 -1.64 17.06 -20.34
N TRP A 692 -2.66 17.15 -19.50
CA TRP A 692 -2.65 16.57 -18.15
C TRP A 692 -3.95 15.84 -17.83
N VAL A 693 -3.79 14.65 -17.27
CA VAL A 693 -4.86 13.90 -16.61
C VAL A 693 -4.49 13.68 -15.16
N GLN A 694 -5.25 14.32 -14.27
CA GLN A 694 -5.07 14.14 -12.84
C GLN A 694 -5.91 12.96 -12.34
N LEU A 695 -5.32 12.10 -11.51
CA LEU A 695 -6.00 11.07 -10.75
C LEU A 695 -5.98 11.41 -9.27
N SER A 696 -7.10 11.26 -8.58
CA SER A 696 -7.11 11.26 -7.12
C SER A 696 -8.35 10.54 -6.57
N GLY A 697 -8.36 10.31 -5.26
CA GLY A 697 -9.51 9.70 -4.59
C GLY A 697 -9.44 8.19 -4.43
N GLU A 698 -8.60 7.44 -5.15
CA GLU A 698 -8.39 5.99 -4.93
C GLU A 698 -6.92 5.59 -5.13
N ALA A 699 -6.57 4.38 -4.68
CA ALA A 699 -5.30 3.78 -5.07
C ALA A 699 -5.31 3.48 -6.57
N VAL A 700 -4.30 3.93 -7.31
CA VAL A 700 -4.22 3.75 -8.76
C VAL A 700 -3.50 2.43 -9.08
N PRO A 701 -4.16 1.44 -9.71
CA PRO A 701 -3.47 0.23 -10.15
C PRO A 701 -2.45 0.56 -11.25
N ALA A 702 -1.24 0.01 -11.16
CA ALA A 702 -0.20 0.22 -12.18
C ALA A 702 -0.68 -0.20 -13.58
N ARG A 703 -1.39 -1.33 -13.68
CA ARG A 703 -2.04 -1.81 -14.92
C ARG A 703 -3.02 -0.81 -15.57
N LEU A 704 -3.60 0.09 -14.79
CA LEU A 704 -4.50 1.12 -15.34
C LEU A 704 -3.71 2.10 -16.20
N LEU A 705 -2.45 2.35 -15.86
CA LEU A 705 -1.60 3.25 -16.62
C LEU A 705 -1.15 2.69 -17.96
N GLU A 706 -1.02 1.36 -18.10
CA GLU A 706 -0.73 0.73 -19.39
C GLU A 706 -1.83 1.06 -20.39
N ARG A 707 -3.09 0.86 -19.99
CA ARG A 707 -4.27 1.21 -20.80
C ARG A 707 -4.44 2.72 -21.00
N PHE A 708 -4.00 3.52 -20.02
CA PHE A 708 -3.97 4.97 -20.15
C PHE A 708 -3.01 5.39 -21.27
N ALA A 709 -1.80 4.83 -21.31
CA ALA A 709 -0.79 5.15 -22.31
C ALA A 709 -1.22 4.77 -23.74
N ASP A 710 -2.04 3.72 -23.90
CA ASP A 710 -2.63 3.35 -25.20
C ASP A 710 -3.69 4.35 -25.68
N HIS A 711 -4.30 5.11 -24.77
CA HIS A 711 -5.45 5.99 -25.08
C HIS A 711 -5.10 7.48 -25.06
N PHE A 712 -4.14 7.90 -24.23
CA PHE A 712 -3.77 9.29 -24.01
C PHE A 712 -2.27 9.53 -24.21
N ASP A 713 -1.93 10.60 -24.94
CA ASP A 713 -0.54 11.10 -25.05
C ASP A 713 -0.15 12.05 -23.87
N ALA A 714 -1.12 12.35 -23.00
CA ALA A 714 -1.03 13.27 -21.86
C ALA A 714 -0.17 12.72 -20.70
N GLU A 715 0.29 13.60 -19.81
CA GLU A 715 0.90 13.19 -18.55
C GLU A 715 -0.18 12.76 -17.54
N CYS A 716 0.09 11.68 -16.79
CA CYS A 716 -0.79 11.20 -15.72
C CYS A 716 -0.19 11.58 -14.37
N HIS A 717 -0.93 12.34 -13.56
CA HIS A 717 -0.49 12.73 -12.22
C HIS A 717 -1.40 12.10 -11.17
N ASN A 718 -0.84 11.32 -10.25
CA ASN A 718 -1.59 10.76 -9.13
C ASN A 718 -1.43 11.67 -7.92
N LEU A 719 -2.51 12.29 -7.47
CA LEU A 719 -2.54 13.19 -6.32
C LEU A 719 -3.26 12.56 -5.15
N TYR A 720 -2.79 12.94 -3.96
CA TYR A 720 -3.27 12.41 -2.71
C TYR A 720 -3.51 13.51 -1.69
N GLY A 721 -4.66 13.47 -1.04
CA GLY A 721 -4.94 14.13 0.23
C GLY A 721 -6.37 13.88 0.66
N GLN A 722 -6.71 14.35 1.86
CA GLN A 722 -8.07 14.32 2.39
C GLN A 722 -8.70 15.72 2.29
N THR A 723 -10.01 15.80 2.50
CA THR A 723 -10.73 17.07 2.54
C THR A 723 -10.19 18.01 3.61
N GLU A 724 -9.63 17.48 4.69
CA GLU A 724 -8.97 18.27 5.74
C GLU A 724 -7.68 18.99 5.28
N THR A 725 -7.13 18.63 4.12
CA THR A 725 -5.83 19.14 3.62
C THR A 725 -5.80 19.46 2.12
N SER A 726 -6.87 19.25 1.34
CA SER A 726 -6.96 19.64 -0.09
C SER A 726 -5.75 19.23 -0.97
N GLU A 727 -5.37 17.94 -0.94
CA GLU A 727 -4.21 17.35 -1.66
C GLU A 727 -2.82 17.84 -1.17
N VAL A 728 -1.93 16.89 -0.83
CA VAL A 728 -0.66 17.13 -0.10
C VAL A 728 0.54 16.41 -0.70
N ALA A 729 0.31 15.43 -1.57
CA ALA A 729 1.35 14.73 -2.31
C ALA A 729 0.94 14.52 -3.77
N ALA A 730 1.93 14.47 -4.67
CA ALA A 730 1.75 14.17 -6.08
C ALA A 730 2.85 13.23 -6.58
N TRP A 731 2.44 12.19 -7.29
CA TRP A 731 3.30 11.42 -8.18
C TRP A 731 3.09 11.93 -9.61
N GLU A 732 4.19 12.21 -10.28
CA GLU A 732 4.21 12.71 -11.64
C GLU A 732 5.06 11.78 -12.50
N GLY A 733 4.52 11.32 -13.63
CA GLY A 733 5.28 10.48 -14.52
C GLY A 733 4.48 10.02 -15.73
N ARG A 734 5.23 9.58 -16.75
CA ARG A 734 4.68 8.73 -17.81
C ARG A 734 4.80 7.29 -17.33
N ALA A 735 3.77 6.48 -17.59
CA ALA A 735 3.69 5.11 -17.10
C ALA A 735 4.92 4.27 -17.42
N HIS A 736 5.24 3.30 -16.55
CA HIS A 736 6.20 2.23 -16.77
C HIS A 736 5.54 0.89 -16.41
N ASP A 737 5.95 -0.19 -17.07
CA ASP A 737 5.51 -1.56 -16.82
C ASP A 737 5.66 -1.91 -15.32
N GLY A 738 4.56 -2.31 -14.68
CA GLY A 738 4.59 -2.58 -13.24
C GLY A 738 3.35 -3.29 -12.71
N THR A 739 3.54 -4.02 -11.61
CA THR A 739 2.45 -4.67 -10.87
C THR A 739 2.24 -3.97 -9.53
N GLY A 740 0.99 -3.85 -9.08
CA GLY A 740 0.63 -3.20 -7.81
C GLY A 740 -0.08 -1.85 -7.98
N HIS A 741 0.22 -0.90 -7.10
CA HIS A 741 -0.37 0.46 -7.11
C HIS A 741 0.71 1.52 -7.24
N LEU A 742 0.36 2.65 -7.85
CA LEU A 742 1.23 3.82 -7.89
C LEU A 742 1.50 4.35 -6.46
N PRO A 743 2.70 4.88 -6.22
CA PRO A 743 2.96 5.62 -5.00
C PRO A 743 2.08 6.88 -4.92
N LEU A 744 1.93 7.42 -3.72
CA LEU A 744 1.27 8.71 -3.48
C LEU A 744 2.14 9.88 -3.97
N GLY A 745 3.46 9.65 -4.08
CA GLY A 745 4.40 10.59 -4.67
C GLY A 745 5.14 11.45 -3.65
N ARG A 746 5.46 12.68 -4.01
CA ARG A 746 6.27 13.61 -3.20
C ARG A 746 5.40 14.73 -2.64
N GLN A 747 5.87 15.36 -1.56
CA GLN A 747 5.23 16.53 -0.96
C GLN A 747 5.04 17.64 -1.99
N ILE A 748 3.89 18.34 -1.92
CA ILE A 748 3.57 19.49 -2.77
C ILE A 748 3.22 20.75 -1.97
N GLY A 749 3.47 21.91 -2.58
CA GLY A 749 3.05 23.22 -2.09
C GLY A 749 3.53 23.54 -0.66
N VAL A 750 2.62 24.07 0.17
CA VAL A 750 2.93 24.49 1.56
C VAL A 750 2.92 23.35 2.57
N TYR A 751 2.74 22.11 2.13
CA TYR A 751 2.60 20.98 3.06
C TYR A 751 3.95 20.47 3.51
N ARG A 752 3.98 19.92 4.72
CA ARG A 752 5.06 19.08 5.21
C ARG A 752 4.48 17.75 5.61
N LEU A 753 5.11 16.68 5.14
CA LEU A 753 4.67 15.32 5.33
C LEU A 753 5.58 14.63 6.34
N PHE A 754 4.95 13.86 7.22
CA PHE A 754 5.63 13.04 8.22
C PHE A 754 4.97 11.68 8.27
N VAL A 755 5.77 10.61 8.32
CA VAL A 755 5.29 9.30 8.73
C VAL A 755 5.74 9.12 10.17
N LEU A 756 4.78 9.04 11.08
CA LEU A 756 5.02 9.06 12.52
C LEU A 756 4.61 7.73 13.16
N ASP A 757 5.32 7.36 14.22
CA ASP A 757 4.85 6.33 15.13
C ASP A 757 3.75 6.87 16.06
N GLU A 758 3.20 6.00 16.90
CA GLU A 758 2.12 6.35 17.82
C GLU A 758 2.52 7.35 18.92
N ALA A 759 3.82 7.55 19.14
CA ALA A 759 4.36 8.58 20.03
C ALA A 759 4.66 9.89 19.28
N LEU A 760 4.18 10.02 18.03
CA LEU A 760 4.38 11.15 17.13
C LEU A 760 5.84 11.43 16.77
N ARG A 761 6.69 10.39 16.73
CA ARG A 761 8.09 10.50 16.31
C ARG A 761 8.26 10.05 14.87
N PRO A 762 9.09 10.73 14.06
CA PRO A 762 9.40 10.29 12.71
C PRO A 762 9.99 8.88 12.69
N VAL A 763 9.54 8.07 11.73
CA VAL A 763 10.10 6.74 11.50
C VAL A 763 11.11 6.77 10.34
N PRO A 764 12.09 5.84 10.30
CA PRO A 764 12.98 5.69 9.16
C PRO A 764 12.23 5.39 7.85
N PRO A 765 12.84 5.65 6.68
CA PRO A 765 12.30 5.13 5.43
C PRO A 765 12.15 3.61 5.46
N GLY A 766 11.15 3.12 4.75
CA GLY A 766 10.72 1.72 4.72
C GLY A 766 9.83 1.30 5.90
N VAL A 767 9.88 2.01 7.03
CA VAL A 767 9.03 1.72 8.20
C VAL A 767 7.63 2.30 8.00
N THR A 768 6.62 1.46 8.24
CA THR A 768 5.21 1.91 8.19
C THR A 768 4.84 2.67 9.45
N GLY A 769 4.20 3.83 9.28
CA GLY A 769 3.63 4.63 10.36
C GLY A 769 2.39 5.39 9.89
N GLU A 770 1.82 6.20 10.77
CA GLU A 770 0.68 7.07 10.42
C GLU A 770 1.19 8.30 9.65
N LEU A 771 0.60 8.55 8.48
CA LEU A 771 0.84 9.77 7.73
C LEU A 771 0.22 10.96 8.46
N CYS A 772 1.03 11.96 8.74
CA CYS A 772 0.63 13.19 9.37
C CYS A 772 1.07 14.39 8.50
N VAL A 773 0.21 15.40 8.45
CA VAL A 773 0.39 16.57 7.57
C VAL A 773 0.47 17.83 8.42
N SER A 774 1.47 18.65 8.17
CA SER A 774 1.53 20.04 8.62
C SER A 774 1.51 20.96 7.38
N GLY A 775 1.22 22.23 7.58
CA GLY A 775 1.28 23.23 6.52
C GLY A 775 0.62 24.50 6.98
N VAL A 776 1.37 25.60 6.99
CA VAL A 776 0.85 26.88 7.47
C VAL A 776 -0.28 27.33 6.54
N GLY A 777 -1.50 27.32 7.08
CA GLY A 777 -2.71 27.72 6.36
C GLY A 777 -3.13 26.79 5.22
N GLY A 778 -2.57 25.57 5.13
CA GLY A 778 -3.06 24.51 4.23
C GLY A 778 -3.99 23.51 4.93
N LEU A 779 -4.06 23.54 6.26
CA LEU A 779 -4.94 22.65 7.03
C LEU A 779 -6.31 23.30 7.25
N ALA A 780 -7.38 22.51 7.12
CA ALA A 780 -8.72 22.91 7.49
C ALA A 780 -8.77 23.48 8.93
N ARG A 781 -9.74 24.35 9.20
CA ARG A 781 -9.94 24.90 10.55
C ARG A 781 -10.30 23.79 11.53
N GLY A 782 -11.10 22.83 11.08
CA GLY A 782 -11.50 21.65 11.84
C GLY A 782 -12.86 21.14 11.39
N TYR A 783 -13.54 20.44 12.28
CA TYR A 783 -14.89 19.93 12.05
C TYR A 783 -15.94 20.87 12.65
N LEU A 784 -16.95 21.23 11.86
CA LEU A 784 -18.01 22.18 12.21
C LEU A 784 -18.73 21.75 13.47
N GLY A 785 -18.66 22.57 14.53
CA GLY A 785 -19.32 22.28 15.80
C GLY A 785 -18.81 21.04 16.55
N ARG A 786 -17.63 20.48 16.19
CA ARG A 786 -17.04 19.28 16.81
C ARG A 786 -15.63 19.55 17.36
N PRO A 787 -15.48 20.33 18.46
CA PRO A 787 -14.17 20.65 19.01
C PRO A 787 -13.40 19.41 19.52
N GLY A 788 -14.09 18.41 20.08
CA GLY A 788 -13.45 17.16 20.53
C GLY A 788 -12.78 16.39 19.40
N THR A 789 -13.53 16.01 18.37
CA THR A 789 -13.00 15.34 17.17
C THR A 789 -11.95 16.18 16.44
N THR A 790 -12.10 17.51 16.47
CA THR A 790 -11.09 18.42 15.93
C THR A 790 -9.79 18.31 16.71
N ALA A 791 -9.82 18.34 18.04
CA ALA A 791 -8.62 18.24 18.87
C ALA A 791 -7.94 16.85 18.77
N GLU A 792 -8.70 15.79 18.52
CA GLU A 792 -8.17 14.43 18.30
C GLU A 792 -7.38 14.30 16.99
N ARG A 793 -7.84 14.98 15.92
CA ARG A 793 -7.27 14.88 14.57
C ARG A 793 -6.30 16.00 14.21
N PHE A 794 -6.50 17.21 14.75
CA PHE A 794 -5.65 18.39 14.54
C PHE A 794 -4.90 18.69 15.83
N VAL A 795 -3.84 17.93 16.07
CA VAL A 795 -3.04 18.00 17.30
C VAL A 795 -1.97 19.10 17.22
N PRO A 796 -1.45 19.61 18.35
CA PRO A 796 -0.26 20.46 18.33
C PRO A 796 0.91 19.76 17.66
N HIS A 797 1.63 20.44 16.77
CA HIS A 797 2.80 19.85 16.13
C HIS A 797 3.94 19.71 17.15
N PRO A 798 4.52 18.50 17.36
CA PRO A 798 5.60 18.32 18.36
C PRO A 798 6.91 19.02 18.00
N TYR A 799 7.12 19.33 16.72
CA TYR A 799 8.33 19.95 16.17
C TYR A 799 7.95 21.15 15.28
N PRO A 800 7.31 22.19 15.85
CA PRO A 800 6.79 23.28 15.06
C PRO A 800 7.93 24.16 14.54
N VAL A 801 7.83 24.61 13.29
CA VAL A 801 8.75 25.65 12.75
C VAL A 801 8.26 27.05 13.14
N ARG A 802 6.95 27.23 13.31
CA ARG A 802 6.31 28.44 13.83
C ARG A 802 5.43 28.15 15.03
N PRO A 803 5.34 29.08 16.00
CA PRO A 803 4.42 28.95 17.12
C PRO A 803 2.98 28.70 16.66
N GLY A 804 2.31 27.73 17.28
CA GLY A 804 0.89 27.42 16.98
C GLY A 804 0.67 26.52 15.77
N GLU A 805 1.72 26.00 15.13
CA GLU A 805 1.56 24.99 14.07
C GLU A 805 0.84 23.74 14.58
N ARG A 806 -0.08 23.25 13.75
CA ARG A 806 -0.87 22.04 14.00
C ARG A 806 -0.42 20.93 13.06
N LEU A 807 -0.63 19.70 13.50
CA LEU A 807 -0.43 18.49 12.75
C LEU A 807 -1.78 17.79 12.57
N TYR A 808 -2.15 17.52 11.33
CA TYR A 808 -3.33 16.73 10.99
C TYR A 808 -2.97 15.24 10.89
N ARG A 809 -3.64 14.41 11.69
CA ARG A 809 -3.52 12.96 11.74
C ARG A 809 -4.50 12.30 10.76
N THR A 810 -3.97 11.80 9.66
CA THR A 810 -4.80 11.34 8.53
C THR A 810 -5.54 10.03 8.82
N GLY A 811 -4.99 9.17 9.69
CA GLY A 811 -5.39 7.77 9.84
C GLY A 811 -4.91 6.86 8.71
N ASP A 812 -4.21 7.38 7.69
CA ASP A 812 -3.63 6.58 6.62
C ASP A 812 -2.25 6.05 7.06
N LEU A 813 -1.99 4.76 6.81
CA LEU A 813 -0.70 4.14 7.02
C LEU A 813 0.14 4.28 5.74
N ALA A 814 1.37 4.74 5.90
CA ALA A 814 2.27 4.99 4.80
C ALA A 814 3.73 4.73 5.20
N ALA A 815 4.61 4.67 4.20
CA ALA A 815 6.05 4.63 4.38
C ALA A 815 6.73 5.43 3.27
N PHE A 816 7.75 6.22 3.61
CA PHE A 816 8.64 6.80 2.60
C PHE A 816 9.66 5.76 2.14
N ASP A 817 10.06 5.79 0.88
CA ASP A 817 11.31 5.16 0.46
C ASP A 817 12.52 6.08 0.72
N GLU A 818 13.72 5.58 0.43
CA GLU A 818 14.98 6.32 0.62
C GLU A 818 15.07 7.57 -0.27
N ASP A 819 14.33 7.61 -1.37
CA ASP A 819 14.28 8.75 -2.27
C ASP A 819 13.24 9.79 -1.80
N GLY A 820 12.48 9.53 -0.73
CA GLY A 820 11.44 10.41 -0.21
C GLY A 820 10.12 10.33 -0.97
N VAL A 821 9.88 9.26 -1.73
CA VAL A 821 8.59 8.98 -2.37
C VAL A 821 7.68 8.26 -1.36
N LEU A 822 6.48 8.77 -1.18
CA LEU A 822 5.49 8.24 -0.24
C LEU A 822 4.72 7.08 -0.86
N GLY A 823 4.76 5.92 -0.21
CA GLY A 823 3.96 4.74 -0.54
C GLY A 823 2.78 4.57 0.42
N TYR A 824 1.60 4.28 -0.11
CA TYR A 824 0.43 3.91 0.68
C TYR A 824 0.56 2.47 1.23
N ARG A 825 0.19 2.25 2.49
CA ARG A 825 0.26 0.96 3.19
C ARG A 825 -1.08 0.49 3.76
N GLY A 826 -2.12 1.32 3.68
CA GLY A 826 -3.47 1.01 4.14
C GLY A 826 -3.99 2.08 5.09
N ARG A 827 -4.93 1.70 5.95
CA ARG A 827 -5.56 2.59 6.93
C ARG A 827 -5.44 1.99 8.31
N ALA A 828 -5.28 2.84 9.31
CA ALA A 828 -5.27 2.42 10.71
C ALA A 828 -6.70 2.12 11.24
N ASP A 829 -7.71 2.71 10.61
CA ASP A 829 -9.14 2.61 10.95
C ASP A 829 -9.98 2.09 9.77
N GLU A 830 -11.25 1.78 10.03
CA GLU A 830 -12.12 0.98 9.14
C GLU A 830 -12.66 1.72 7.90
N GLN A 831 -12.36 3.01 7.70
CA GLN A 831 -12.80 3.68 6.46
C GLN A 831 -12.16 3.03 5.25
N THR A 832 -12.99 2.92 4.23
CA THR A 832 -12.63 2.45 2.91
C THR A 832 -12.92 3.56 1.88
N LYS A 833 -12.38 3.39 0.67
CA LYS A 833 -12.76 4.20 -0.47
C LYS A 833 -13.52 3.33 -1.46
N ILE A 834 -14.77 3.70 -1.74
CA ILE A 834 -15.63 3.01 -2.70
C ILE A 834 -15.90 3.99 -3.85
N ARG A 835 -15.33 3.74 -5.03
CA ARG A 835 -15.51 4.59 -6.23
C ARG A 835 -15.14 6.05 -5.98
N GLY A 836 -14.00 6.27 -5.34
CA GLY A 836 -13.48 7.58 -4.94
C GLY A 836 -14.19 8.22 -3.75
N CYS A 837 -15.28 7.64 -3.26
CA CYS A 837 -16.03 8.16 -2.12
C CYS A 837 -15.47 7.59 -0.82
N ARG A 838 -15.17 8.47 0.14
CA ARG A 838 -14.76 8.07 1.49
C ARG A 838 -15.98 7.51 2.24
N VAL A 839 -15.95 6.24 2.58
CA VAL A 839 -17.04 5.55 3.29
C VAL A 839 -16.54 5.03 4.64
N GLU A 840 -17.21 5.48 5.70
CA GLU A 840 -17.13 4.89 7.04
C GLU A 840 -18.13 3.74 7.11
N THR A 841 -17.66 2.49 7.21
CA THR A 841 -18.54 1.33 7.40
C THR A 841 -19.39 1.49 8.66
N GLY A 842 -18.85 2.12 9.70
CA GLY A 842 -19.58 2.49 10.91
C GLY A 842 -20.78 3.42 10.69
N GLU A 843 -20.78 4.28 9.65
CA GLU A 843 -21.97 5.08 9.31
C GLU A 843 -23.09 4.23 8.74
N VAL A 844 -22.73 3.26 7.90
CA VAL A 844 -23.67 2.28 7.37
C VAL A 844 -24.20 1.39 8.49
N GLU A 845 -23.31 0.85 9.33
CA GLU A 845 -23.66 0.05 10.52
C GLU A 845 -24.61 0.82 11.44
N ALA A 846 -24.35 2.10 11.72
CA ALA A 846 -25.19 2.92 12.60
C ALA A 846 -26.59 3.17 12.02
N VAL A 847 -26.71 3.36 10.70
CA VAL A 847 -28.02 3.47 10.03
C VAL A 847 -28.77 2.14 10.09
N LEU A 848 -28.12 1.03 9.76
CA LEU A 848 -28.72 -0.30 9.82
C LEU A 848 -29.14 -0.68 11.26
N ALA A 849 -28.33 -0.33 12.26
CA ALA A 849 -28.65 -0.53 13.67
C ALA A 849 -29.88 0.26 14.12
N ARG A 850 -30.08 1.49 13.63
CA ARG A 850 -31.32 2.27 13.87
C ARG A 850 -32.55 1.62 13.25
N GLY A 851 -32.38 0.87 12.17
CA GLY A 851 -33.41 0.02 11.57
C GLY A 851 -33.68 -1.28 12.36
N GLY A 852 -32.97 -1.52 13.48
CA GLY A 852 -33.15 -2.68 14.36
C GLY A 852 -32.21 -3.86 14.08
N ALA A 853 -31.12 -3.67 13.34
CA ALA A 853 -30.16 -4.71 13.02
C ALA A 853 -29.01 -4.83 14.03
N ASP A 854 -28.64 -6.05 14.40
CA ASP A 854 -27.25 -6.36 14.76
C ASP A 854 -26.50 -6.63 13.46
N CYS A 855 -25.49 -5.80 13.13
CA CYS A 855 -24.82 -5.88 11.85
C CYS A 855 -23.33 -5.55 11.89
N ALA A 856 -22.64 -5.96 10.82
CA ALA A 856 -21.28 -5.56 10.50
C ALA A 856 -21.22 -5.21 9.02
N VAL A 857 -20.53 -4.14 8.64
CA VAL A 857 -20.34 -3.76 7.25
C VAL A 857 -18.86 -3.81 6.91
N VAL A 858 -18.51 -4.47 5.82
CA VAL A 858 -17.13 -4.51 5.31
C VAL A 858 -17.08 -4.20 3.83
N ALA A 859 -15.96 -3.63 3.39
CA ALA A 859 -15.67 -3.51 1.97
C ALA A 859 -15.01 -4.80 1.47
N ARG A 860 -15.47 -5.32 0.34
CA ARG A 860 -14.88 -6.48 -0.33
C ARG A 860 -14.77 -6.23 -1.83
N PRO A 861 -13.80 -6.82 -2.52
CA PRO A 861 -13.82 -6.86 -3.98
C PRO A 861 -15.01 -7.71 -4.46
N ASP A 862 -15.72 -7.23 -5.47
CA ASP A 862 -16.69 -8.00 -6.24
C ASP A 862 -16.00 -8.97 -7.23
N ASP A 863 -16.77 -9.68 -8.05
CA ASP A 863 -16.26 -10.66 -9.00
C ASP A 863 -15.36 -10.04 -10.10
N GLU A 864 -15.43 -8.72 -10.29
CA GLU A 864 -14.58 -7.94 -11.22
C GLU A 864 -13.40 -7.26 -10.51
N GLY A 865 -13.29 -7.44 -9.19
CA GLY A 865 -12.25 -6.86 -8.35
C GLY A 865 -12.51 -5.42 -7.92
N ALA A 866 -13.70 -4.86 -8.19
CA ALA A 866 -14.09 -3.53 -7.74
C ALA A 866 -14.58 -3.57 -6.29
N ALA A 867 -14.25 -2.55 -5.49
CA ALA A 867 -14.69 -2.51 -4.10
C ALA A 867 -16.22 -2.29 -4.01
N GLU A 868 -16.90 -3.15 -3.23
CA GLU A 868 -18.30 -3.06 -2.88
C GLU A 868 -18.50 -3.19 -1.36
N LEU A 869 -19.58 -2.60 -0.85
CA LEU A 869 -19.98 -2.74 0.55
C LEU A 869 -20.84 -3.98 0.72
N VAL A 870 -20.48 -4.82 1.69
CA VAL A 870 -21.25 -6.01 2.10
C VAL A 870 -21.71 -5.81 3.54
N ALA A 871 -23.03 -5.82 3.75
CA ALA A 871 -23.64 -5.77 5.07
C ALA A 871 -24.00 -7.17 5.56
N TYR A 872 -23.43 -7.58 6.68
CA TYR A 872 -23.77 -8.81 7.39
C TYR A 872 -24.77 -8.46 8.46
N VAL A 873 -25.95 -9.06 8.38
CA VAL A 873 -27.09 -8.71 9.22
C VAL A 873 -27.54 -9.96 9.96
N VAL A 874 -27.72 -9.86 11.27
CA VAL A 874 -28.36 -10.92 12.05
C VAL A 874 -29.86 -10.88 11.78
N GLY A 875 -30.40 -11.96 11.23
CA GLY A 875 -31.82 -12.07 10.90
C GLY A 875 -32.10 -12.88 9.66
N ASP A 876 -33.34 -12.78 9.18
CA ASP A 876 -33.82 -13.48 8.00
C ASP A 876 -33.86 -12.59 6.75
N ARG A 877 -34.35 -13.16 5.65
CA ARG A 877 -34.51 -12.47 4.37
C ARG A 877 -35.42 -11.23 4.48
N ALA A 878 -36.49 -11.31 5.26
CA ALA A 878 -37.41 -10.20 5.46
C ALA A 878 -36.77 -9.06 6.26
N ALA A 879 -35.89 -9.36 7.21
CA ALA A 879 -35.08 -8.37 7.91
C ALA A 879 -34.17 -7.61 6.94
N VAL A 880 -33.47 -8.33 6.05
CA VAL A 880 -32.61 -7.73 5.02
C VAL A 880 -33.36 -6.73 4.13
N GLU A 881 -34.56 -7.08 3.65
CA GLU A 881 -35.36 -6.20 2.80
C GLU A 881 -35.79 -4.91 3.50
N ARG A 882 -36.28 -5.02 4.75
CA ARG A 882 -36.65 -3.85 5.56
C ARG A 882 -35.45 -2.94 5.83
N LEU A 883 -34.28 -3.53 6.11
CA LEU A 883 -33.07 -2.78 6.43
C LEU A 883 -32.45 -2.09 5.21
N ALA A 884 -32.51 -2.73 4.04
CA ALA A 884 -32.09 -2.11 2.79
C ALA A 884 -32.97 -0.89 2.45
N ALA A 885 -34.30 -1.03 2.57
CA ALA A 885 -35.22 0.09 2.37
C ALA A 885 -35.01 1.21 3.41
N HIS A 886 -34.73 0.86 4.66
CA HIS A 886 -34.37 1.83 5.69
C HIS A 886 -33.08 2.58 5.33
N ALA A 887 -32.03 1.86 4.91
CA ALA A 887 -30.76 2.47 4.53
C ALA A 887 -30.90 3.47 3.38
N GLU A 888 -31.75 3.17 2.38
CA GLU A 888 -32.05 4.05 1.25
C GLU A 888 -32.67 5.41 1.66
N GLU A 889 -33.34 5.51 2.81
CA GLU A 889 -33.91 6.76 3.31
C GLU A 889 -32.84 7.72 3.90
N TYR A 890 -31.73 7.18 4.44
CA TYR A 890 -30.75 7.97 5.21
C TYR A 890 -29.37 8.06 4.54
N LEU A 891 -29.00 7.08 3.71
CA LEU A 891 -27.68 7.00 3.09
C LEU A 891 -27.73 7.41 1.62
N PRO A 892 -26.70 8.12 1.13
CA PRO A 892 -26.56 8.35 -0.30
C PRO A 892 -26.22 7.03 -1.02
N ALA A 893 -26.55 6.95 -2.31
CA ALA A 893 -26.46 5.72 -3.10
C ALA A 893 -25.09 5.02 -3.05
N TYR A 894 -23.98 5.77 -2.96
CA TYR A 894 -22.63 5.21 -2.89
C TYR A 894 -22.28 4.56 -1.53
N MET A 895 -23.05 4.81 -0.47
CA MET A 895 -22.87 4.20 0.86
C MET A 895 -23.80 3.00 1.08
N LEU A 896 -24.71 2.71 0.15
CA LEU A 896 -25.60 1.57 0.26
C LEU A 896 -24.82 0.27 0.04
N PRO A 897 -24.98 -0.73 0.92
CA PRO A 897 -24.46 -2.08 0.69
C PRO A 897 -24.98 -2.66 -0.64
N GLY A 898 -24.06 -3.14 -1.47
CA GLY A 898 -24.38 -3.84 -2.71
C GLY A 898 -24.86 -5.28 -2.46
N VAL A 899 -24.47 -5.86 -1.32
CA VAL A 899 -24.88 -7.20 -0.90
C VAL A 899 -25.23 -7.20 0.59
N TYR A 900 -26.27 -7.95 0.93
CA TYR A 900 -26.67 -8.21 2.30
C TYR A 900 -26.61 -9.72 2.58
N VAL A 901 -25.82 -10.11 3.56
CA VAL A 901 -25.64 -11.50 3.98
C VAL A 901 -26.38 -11.69 5.30
N ALA A 902 -27.38 -12.56 5.31
CA ALA A 902 -28.10 -12.93 6.52
C ALA A 902 -27.27 -13.94 7.34
N LEU A 903 -27.08 -13.67 8.62
CA LEU A 903 -26.38 -14.55 9.56
C LEU A 903 -27.29 -14.88 10.76
N ASP A 904 -27.09 -16.04 11.37
CA ASP A 904 -27.74 -16.38 12.64
C ASP A 904 -27.15 -15.57 13.81
N ALA A 905 -25.85 -15.26 13.74
CA ALA A 905 -25.13 -14.42 14.69
C ALA A 905 -23.85 -13.86 14.04
N LEU A 906 -23.36 -12.72 14.54
CA LEU A 906 -22.06 -12.19 14.13
C LEU A 906 -20.92 -13.04 14.72
N PRO A 907 -19.86 -13.35 13.94
CA PRO A 907 -18.71 -14.10 14.45
C PRO A 907 -17.94 -13.25 15.47
N LEU A 908 -17.67 -13.81 16.65
CA LEU A 908 -16.89 -13.17 17.70
C LEU A 908 -15.55 -13.87 17.85
N GLY A 909 -14.48 -13.08 18.00
CA GLY A 909 -13.15 -13.60 18.34
C GLY A 909 -13.05 -14.02 19.81
N SER A 910 -11.91 -14.60 20.20
CA SER A 910 -11.64 -15.07 21.57
C SER A 910 -11.76 -14.00 22.66
N SER A 911 -11.68 -12.71 22.28
CA SER A 911 -11.89 -11.56 23.18
C SER A 911 -13.35 -11.14 23.35
N GLY A 912 -14.30 -11.83 22.70
CA GLY A 912 -15.72 -11.45 22.66
C GLY A 912 -16.05 -10.26 21.75
N LYS A 913 -15.06 -9.74 21.00
CA LYS A 913 -15.25 -8.69 19.98
C LYS A 913 -15.58 -9.29 18.62
N LEU A 914 -16.28 -8.54 17.77
CA LEU A 914 -16.57 -8.91 16.38
C LEU A 914 -15.29 -9.28 15.61
N ASP A 915 -15.25 -10.47 15.02
CA ASP A 915 -14.19 -10.93 14.12
C ASP A 915 -14.60 -10.71 12.66
N ARG A 916 -14.25 -9.53 12.13
CA ARG A 916 -14.55 -9.17 10.73
C ARG A 916 -13.84 -10.06 9.71
N ARG A 917 -12.74 -10.73 10.08
CA ARG A 917 -11.99 -11.64 9.19
C ARG A 917 -12.70 -12.99 9.05
N ALA A 918 -13.45 -13.40 10.07
CA ALA A 918 -14.27 -14.61 10.07
C ALA A 918 -15.61 -14.45 9.33
N LEU A 919 -15.96 -13.23 8.87
CA LEU A 919 -17.17 -13.01 8.08
C LEU A 919 -17.09 -13.78 6.75
N PRO A 920 -18.11 -14.58 6.39
CA PRO A 920 -18.09 -15.41 5.18
C PRO A 920 -18.07 -14.55 3.91
N ALA A 921 -17.52 -15.07 2.81
CA ALA A 921 -17.65 -14.38 1.52
C ALA A 921 -19.12 -14.46 1.03
N PRO A 922 -19.65 -13.41 0.36
CA PRO A 922 -21.00 -13.46 -0.19
C PRO A 922 -21.16 -14.58 -1.23
N THR A 923 -22.23 -15.36 -1.13
CA THR A 923 -22.56 -16.39 -2.10
C THR A 923 -23.37 -15.82 -3.27
N ALA A 924 -23.46 -16.55 -4.38
CA ALA A 924 -24.38 -16.21 -5.46
C ALA A 924 -25.84 -16.09 -4.96
N ARG A 925 -26.22 -16.89 -3.97
CA ARG A 925 -27.52 -16.81 -3.31
C ARG A 925 -27.69 -15.50 -2.55
N ASP A 926 -26.68 -15.03 -1.81
CA ASP A 926 -26.76 -13.75 -1.08
C ASP A 926 -26.89 -12.56 -2.03
N ARG A 927 -26.18 -12.62 -3.16
CA ARG A 927 -26.29 -11.63 -4.24
C ARG A 927 -27.67 -11.67 -4.90
N ALA A 928 -28.21 -12.87 -5.12
CA ALA A 928 -29.53 -13.09 -5.70
C ALA A 928 -30.68 -12.88 -4.70
N ALA A 929 -30.41 -12.85 -3.40
CA ALA A 929 -31.46 -12.85 -2.40
C ALA A 929 -32.34 -11.59 -2.51
N ARG A 930 -31.81 -10.47 -3.02
CA ARG A 930 -32.57 -9.23 -3.36
C ARG A 930 -33.36 -9.29 -4.67
N SER A 931 -33.27 -10.35 -5.47
CA SER A 931 -34.20 -10.60 -6.56
C SER A 931 -35.53 -11.01 -5.94
N THR A 932 -36.46 -10.07 -5.92
CA THR A 932 -37.85 -10.36 -5.61
C THR A 932 -38.40 -11.30 -6.67
N ALA A 933 -39.36 -12.15 -6.31
CA ALA A 933 -40.18 -12.85 -7.30
C ALA A 933 -41.11 -11.85 -8.00
N SER A 934 -40.54 -10.95 -8.80
CA SER A 934 -41.27 -10.04 -9.68
C SER A 934 -41.77 -10.83 -10.89
N GLU A 935 -42.87 -10.39 -11.49
CA GLU A 935 -43.35 -10.91 -12.77
C GLU A 935 -42.25 -10.78 -13.84
N PRO A 936 -42.19 -11.71 -14.82
CA PRO A 936 -41.26 -11.59 -15.93
C PRO A 936 -41.55 -10.32 -16.75
N PRO A 937 -40.56 -9.83 -17.52
CA PRO A 937 -40.80 -8.87 -18.59
C PRO A 937 -42.01 -9.28 -19.46
N LEU A 938 -42.86 -8.31 -19.83
CA LEU A 938 -44.13 -8.55 -20.53
C LEU A 938 -44.17 -7.97 -21.95
N THR A 939 -43.21 -7.12 -22.32
CA THR A 939 -43.22 -6.40 -23.60
C THR A 939 -41.87 -6.54 -24.27
N ALA A 940 -41.82 -6.55 -25.60
CA ALA A 940 -40.57 -6.66 -26.36
C ALA A 940 -39.48 -5.65 -25.90
N LEU A 941 -39.88 -4.47 -25.43
CA LEU A 941 -38.97 -3.48 -24.89
C LEU A 941 -38.42 -3.86 -23.51
N GLU A 942 -39.29 -4.36 -22.62
CA GLU A 942 -38.90 -4.91 -21.32
C GLU A 942 -37.98 -6.13 -21.50
N GLU A 943 -38.29 -7.06 -22.40
CA GLU A 943 -37.46 -8.20 -22.77
C GLU A 943 -36.06 -7.78 -23.23
N ARG A 944 -35.99 -6.76 -24.10
CA ARG A 944 -34.71 -6.27 -24.61
C ARG A 944 -33.87 -5.62 -23.51
N ILE A 945 -34.48 -4.86 -22.62
CA ILE A 945 -33.78 -4.29 -21.46
C ILE A 945 -33.36 -5.39 -20.49
N ALA A 946 -34.19 -6.42 -20.30
CA ALA A 946 -33.86 -7.59 -19.49
C ALA A 946 -32.62 -8.34 -20.04
N GLU A 947 -32.49 -8.50 -21.35
CA GLU A 947 -31.28 -9.07 -21.98
C GLU A 947 -30.02 -8.26 -21.64
N LEU A 948 -30.11 -6.93 -21.69
CA LEU A 948 -28.99 -6.06 -21.30
C LEU A 948 -28.64 -6.27 -19.82
N TRP A 949 -29.63 -6.37 -18.94
CA TRP A 949 -29.44 -6.67 -17.52
C TRP A 949 -28.78 -8.03 -17.29
N ARG A 950 -29.23 -9.09 -17.99
CA ARG A 950 -28.58 -10.42 -17.91
C ARG A 950 -27.11 -10.34 -18.29
N ALA A 951 -26.78 -9.61 -19.36
CA ALA A 951 -25.42 -9.47 -19.85
C ALA A 951 -24.49 -8.72 -18.88
N VAL A 952 -25.00 -7.71 -18.15
CA VAL A 952 -24.19 -6.87 -17.26
C VAL A 952 -24.22 -7.33 -15.81
N LEU A 953 -25.39 -7.69 -15.29
CA LEU A 953 -25.59 -8.07 -13.90
C LEU A 953 -25.31 -9.57 -13.66
N ARG A 954 -25.30 -10.39 -14.73
CA ARG A 954 -25.22 -11.86 -14.66
C ARG A 954 -26.33 -12.50 -13.83
N VAL A 955 -27.51 -11.87 -13.83
CA VAL A 955 -28.75 -12.43 -13.28
C VAL A 955 -29.41 -13.28 -14.37
N GLU A 956 -29.94 -14.45 -14.03
CA GLU A 956 -30.55 -15.36 -15.02
C GLU A 956 -31.93 -14.87 -15.48
N GLU A 957 -32.81 -14.54 -14.53
CA GLU A 957 -34.19 -14.13 -14.80
C GLU A 957 -34.54 -12.84 -14.05
N PRO A 958 -34.16 -11.65 -14.58
CA PRO A 958 -34.54 -10.40 -13.96
C PRO A 958 -36.04 -10.14 -14.15
N GLY A 959 -36.77 -9.88 -13.07
CA GLY A 959 -38.18 -9.52 -13.11
C GLY A 959 -38.40 -8.07 -13.51
N ARG A 960 -39.58 -7.77 -14.06
CA ARG A 960 -39.89 -6.45 -14.62
C ARG A 960 -39.84 -5.30 -13.59
N ASP A 961 -40.17 -5.58 -12.33
CA ASP A 961 -40.20 -4.61 -11.23
C ASP A 961 -39.03 -4.82 -10.26
N ASP A 962 -38.05 -5.67 -10.61
CA ASP A 962 -36.82 -5.78 -9.86
C ASP A 962 -36.06 -4.46 -9.94
N ASN A 963 -35.74 -3.89 -8.77
CA ASN A 963 -34.93 -2.69 -8.70
C ASN A 963 -33.47 -3.02 -9.04
N PHE A 964 -32.88 -2.28 -9.97
CA PHE A 964 -31.53 -2.48 -10.49
C PHE A 964 -30.47 -2.60 -9.40
N PHE A 965 -30.49 -1.71 -8.43
CA PHE A 965 -29.52 -1.69 -7.32
C PHE A 965 -29.78 -2.82 -6.33
N SER A 966 -30.99 -3.37 -6.32
CA SER A 966 -31.33 -4.53 -5.53
C SER A 966 -30.71 -5.79 -6.10
N VAL A 967 -30.74 -5.98 -7.42
CA VAL A 967 -30.24 -7.21 -8.07
C VAL A 967 -28.74 -7.17 -8.41
N GLY A 968 -27.93 -6.49 -7.60
CA GLY A 968 -26.47 -6.43 -7.77
C GLY A 968 -25.98 -5.40 -8.79
N GLY A 969 -26.87 -4.50 -9.22
CA GLY A 969 -26.53 -3.31 -9.97
C GLY A 969 -25.83 -2.26 -9.11
N ASN A 970 -24.96 -1.48 -9.73
CA ASN A 970 -24.17 -0.47 -9.07
C ASN A 970 -23.86 0.67 -10.06
N SER A 971 -23.30 1.79 -9.61
CA SER A 971 -23.08 2.97 -10.47
C SER A 971 -22.33 2.63 -11.76
N LEU A 972 -21.29 1.78 -11.71
CA LEU A 972 -20.54 1.35 -12.89
C LEU A 972 -21.39 0.49 -13.83
N LYS A 973 -22.15 -0.45 -13.27
CA LYS A 973 -23.08 -1.30 -14.03
C LYS A 973 -24.25 -0.48 -14.61
N SER A 974 -24.68 0.58 -13.92
CA SER A 974 -25.67 1.54 -14.44
C SER A 974 -25.14 2.23 -15.69
N LEU A 975 -23.86 2.65 -15.70
CA LEU A 975 -23.21 3.22 -16.90
C LEU A 975 -23.25 2.23 -18.05
N GLN A 976 -22.86 1.00 -17.75
CA GLN A 976 -22.79 -0.09 -18.69
C GLN A 976 -24.16 -0.42 -19.31
N ILE A 977 -25.24 -0.37 -18.53
CA ILE A 977 -26.59 -0.58 -19.03
C ILE A 977 -27.08 0.64 -19.80
N LEU A 978 -26.93 1.85 -19.26
CA LEU A 978 -27.33 3.10 -19.90
C LEU A 978 -26.68 3.24 -21.29
N ASN A 979 -25.37 3.02 -21.38
CA ASN A 979 -24.65 3.09 -22.66
C ASN A 979 -25.13 2.02 -23.64
N ARG A 980 -25.47 0.82 -23.16
CA ARG A 980 -26.06 -0.24 -24.00
C ARG A 980 -27.49 0.07 -24.43
N ILE A 981 -28.31 0.69 -23.58
CA ILE A 981 -29.65 1.18 -23.93
C ILE A 981 -29.54 2.23 -25.03
N ASN A 982 -28.69 3.24 -24.83
CA ASN A 982 -28.47 4.31 -25.83
C ASN A 982 -27.97 3.75 -27.16
N ALA A 983 -27.03 2.80 -27.12
CA ALA A 983 -26.54 2.14 -28.32
C ALA A 983 -27.60 1.26 -29.01
N ALA A 984 -28.43 0.55 -28.24
CA ALA A 984 -29.45 -0.36 -28.78
C ALA A 984 -30.66 0.35 -29.38
N PHE A 985 -31.03 1.53 -28.85
CA PHE A 985 -32.25 2.24 -29.24
C PHE A 985 -32.01 3.59 -29.91
N HIS A 986 -30.75 4.03 -30.04
CA HIS A 986 -30.37 5.32 -30.63
C HIS A 986 -31.06 6.54 -29.97
N ILE A 987 -31.25 6.48 -28.65
CA ILE A 987 -31.86 7.54 -27.84
C ILE A 987 -30.86 8.15 -26.86
N LYS A 988 -31.24 9.27 -26.23
CA LYS A 988 -30.53 9.87 -25.09
C LYS A 988 -31.22 9.48 -23.77
N PHE A 989 -31.08 8.23 -23.37
CA PHE A 989 -31.43 7.75 -22.02
C PHE A 989 -30.36 8.20 -21.03
N THR A 990 -30.75 9.01 -20.05
CA THR A 990 -29.83 9.68 -19.13
C THR A 990 -29.71 8.96 -17.79
N VAL A 991 -28.74 9.33 -16.96
CA VAL A 991 -28.61 8.76 -15.60
C VAL A 991 -29.78 9.23 -14.76
N ARG A 992 -30.25 10.47 -14.95
CA ARG A 992 -31.51 10.93 -14.37
C ARG A 992 -32.67 9.99 -14.70
N ASP A 993 -32.85 9.59 -15.96
CA ASP A 993 -33.89 8.64 -16.36
C ASP A 993 -33.73 7.30 -15.65
N PHE A 994 -32.49 6.81 -15.57
CA PHE A 994 -32.14 5.56 -14.88
C PHE A 994 -32.53 5.58 -13.40
N PHE A 995 -32.16 6.63 -12.67
CA PHE A 995 -32.42 6.74 -11.23
C PHE A 995 -33.87 7.12 -10.92
N ALA A 996 -34.56 7.81 -11.84
CA ALA A 996 -35.99 8.10 -11.72
C ALA A 996 -36.85 6.83 -11.87
N GLY A 997 -36.38 5.85 -12.65
CA GLY A 997 -37.08 4.59 -12.89
C GLY A 997 -36.14 3.39 -12.91
N PRO A 998 -35.63 2.92 -11.77
CA PRO A 998 -34.57 1.91 -11.70
C PRO A 998 -35.05 0.46 -11.91
N THR A 999 -36.24 0.24 -12.47
CA THR A 999 -36.79 -1.10 -12.78
C THR A 999 -36.93 -1.29 -14.28
N ILE A 1000 -36.95 -2.54 -14.77
CA ILE A 1000 -37.09 -2.82 -16.20
C ILE A 1000 -38.37 -2.20 -16.78
N SER A 1001 -39.50 -2.30 -16.06
CA SER A 1001 -40.79 -1.74 -16.46
C SER A 1001 -40.76 -0.21 -16.58
N GLN A 1002 -40.14 0.48 -15.61
CA GLN A 1002 -39.99 1.93 -15.63
C GLN A 1002 -38.98 2.42 -16.67
N MET A 1003 -37.87 1.69 -16.85
CA MET A 1003 -36.90 1.96 -17.90
C MET A 1003 -37.55 1.81 -19.27
N ALA A 1004 -38.28 0.73 -19.51
CA ALA A 1004 -39.02 0.51 -20.75
C ALA A 1004 -40.02 1.63 -21.03
N ALA A 1005 -40.80 2.05 -20.03
CA ALA A 1005 -41.73 3.18 -20.19
C ALA A 1005 -41.01 4.49 -20.59
N THR A 1006 -39.82 4.73 -20.03
CA THR A 1006 -39.02 5.92 -20.33
C THR A 1006 -38.37 5.84 -21.71
N VAL A 1007 -37.83 4.68 -22.08
CA VAL A 1007 -37.30 4.41 -23.42
C VAL A 1007 -38.38 4.58 -24.48
N ASP A 1008 -39.58 4.04 -24.24
CA ASP A 1008 -40.71 4.19 -25.15
C ASP A 1008 -41.15 5.66 -25.30
N ARG A 1009 -41.18 6.43 -24.20
CA ARG A 1009 -41.42 7.88 -24.26
C ARG A 1009 -40.37 8.59 -25.12
N LEU A 1010 -39.09 8.32 -24.92
CA LEU A 1010 -37.99 8.94 -25.67
C LEU A 1010 -38.01 8.54 -27.16
N LEU A 1011 -38.35 7.29 -27.47
CA LEU A 1011 -38.54 6.83 -28.85
C LEU A 1011 -39.69 7.58 -29.53
N ARG A 1012 -40.82 7.79 -28.84
CA ARG A 1012 -41.95 8.58 -29.38
C ARG A 1012 -41.58 10.05 -29.59
N GLU A 1013 -40.87 10.66 -28.65
CA GLU A 1013 -40.40 12.05 -28.76
C GLU A 1013 -39.43 12.23 -29.94
N MET A 1014 -38.49 11.30 -30.11
CA MET A 1014 -37.57 11.29 -31.25
C MET A 1014 -38.34 11.12 -32.58
N THR A 1015 -39.30 10.20 -32.63
CA THR A 1015 -40.12 9.96 -33.83
C THR A 1015 -40.97 11.17 -34.18
N ALA A 1016 -41.48 11.90 -33.19
CA ALA A 1016 -42.26 13.13 -33.39
C ALA A 1016 -41.41 14.34 -33.82
N ALA A 1017 -40.09 14.30 -33.60
CA ALA A 1017 -39.14 15.35 -34.00
C ALA A 1017 -38.54 15.14 -35.40
N LEU A 1018 -38.79 13.98 -36.04
CA LEU A 1018 -38.35 13.64 -37.38
C LEU A 1018 -39.41 14.06 -38.43
N SER A 1019 -38.98 14.29 -39.68
CA SER A 1019 -39.91 14.47 -40.79
C SER A 1019 -40.70 13.16 -41.06
N ASP A 1020 -41.91 13.23 -41.64
CA ASP A 1020 -42.76 12.03 -41.85
C ASP A 1020 -42.05 10.88 -42.61
N ASP A 1021 -41.10 11.20 -43.50
CA ASP A 1021 -40.30 10.21 -44.24
C ASP A 1021 -39.16 9.61 -43.39
N ASP A 1022 -38.50 10.41 -42.53
CA ASP A 1022 -37.42 9.94 -41.65
C ASP A 1022 -37.96 9.10 -40.47
N ALA A 1023 -39.14 9.48 -39.95
CA ALA A 1023 -39.85 8.73 -38.92
C ALA A 1023 -40.27 7.32 -39.40
N ALA A 1024 -40.71 7.21 -40.66
CA ALA A 1024 -41.09 5.92 -41.26
C ALA A 1024 -39.89 5.00 -41.49
N GLY A 1025 -38.73 5.55 -41.87
CA GLY A 1025 -37.47 4.81 -42.02
C GLY A 1025 -36.96 4.23 -40.70
N LEU A 1026 -36.90 5.06 -39.65
CA LEU A 1026 -36.43 4.64 -38.33
C LEU A 1026 -37.37 3.61 -37.67
N LEU A 1027 -38.69 3.79 -37.80
CA LEU A 1027 -39.69 2.83 -37.33
C LEU A 1027 -39.62 1.48 -38.07
N ALA A 1028 -39.23 1.47 -39.35
CA ALA A 1028 -39.04 0.24 -40.12
C ALA A 1028 -37.76 -0.51 -39.71
N GLU A 1029 -36.69 0.22 -39.37
CA GLU A 1029 -35.43 -0.35 -38.84
C GLU A 1029 -35.64 -0.95 -37.45
N LEU A 1030 -36.28 -0.21 -36.53
CA LEU A 1030 -36.59 -0.69 -35.18
C LEU A 1030 -37.55 -1.89 -35.19
N LYS A 1031 -38.53 -1.93 -36.10
CA LYS A 1031 -39.42 -3.11 -36.28
C LYS A 1031 -38.70 -4.28 -36.94
N GLY A 1032 -37.73 -4.01 -37.82
CA GLY A 1032 -36.91 -5.03 -38.48
C GLY A 1032 -35.97 -5.73 -37.51
N ASP A 1033 -35.42 -5.00 -36.53
CA ASP A 1033 -34.57 -5.54 -35.48
C ASP A 1033 -35.36 -6.12 -34.29
N GLN A 1034 -36.61 -5.73 -34.06
CA GLN A 1034 -37.52 -6.41 -33.13
C GLN A 1034 -38.06 -7.75 -33.66
N ALA A 1035 -38.01 -7.98 -34.97
CA ALA A 1035 -38.49 -9.21 -35.62
C ALA A 1035 -37.37 -10.25 -35.86
N ARG A 1036 -36.10 -9.90 -35.59
CA ARG A 1036 -34.94 -10.80 -35.61
C ARG A 1036 -34.51 -11.14 -34.20
#